data_AF-A0A7C4XS69-F1
#
_entry.id   AF-A0A7C4XS69-F1
#
_cell.length_a   1.000
_cell.length_b   1.000
_cell.length_c   1.000
_cell.angle_alpha   90.00
_cell.angle_beta   90.00
_cell.angle_gamma   90.00
#
_symmetry.space_group_name_H-M   'P 1'
#
loop_
_entity.id
_entity.type
_entity.pdbx_description
1 polymer ?
#
loop_
_entity_poly.entity_id
_entity_poly.type
_entity_poly.pdbx_seq_one_letter_code
_entity_poly.pdbx_strand_id
1 'polypeptide(L)'
;MRSLGLNIKRRTITVVLLCMIILTAGLGYLYYVLFLGMNILKIERGAVGILRVEGPILSSQDVRQYVNAINYAVVNDTFKSVVLVVNSPGGYANFIEQIYLDLLELKRRKPLIASVISALSGGYYISVAADYIYVCPTCVVGNVGVIGVTPPTFIPSEETLETGVYKVTGFSKLLFPYNLRLALENFISAVERGRGERLKLPITQLKSGKVYIGSEAVVVGLADEVGSLQKAIEKAAREAGLVEYEVIDLTQVSRTLTESVNSSNDICYEWRNLTIGILKSLHPPPAIYYLYLPQTAFTEYTSSTELKVEDRVIDLSLGGGGRGLVLIDLSHGNKVSWLELDILIWELVNRDVSVRFIPQWSELESTLSNASALIIASPTKPYSLKECEIIEAFVGRGGLLILFFDPAMEWLETPTLLEPINSLSTRFGISFAMGYLYNNEENYGIYRNIYVREFTKNPLTQGITSLIFFTATYIRSQDKGIAWASEGTYSSVTERTERYSVIALVERGNGKVIAFGDLTFLIEPYCYLEDNYKLIANLASIIAEVKIQPTPPTPEKKITRPELPIGTEKHFIERVDSEERMVRWVRVSELEVRLEYPNRTTHYYYDRNGGLIKWVSNGIEVIYESPIPEEPYPLTKGKSWRYRSNYTLIMNNKEYKGILAGEEEVVDLENVIIGEGESYLCAKVMYKLIDKFMNKGKDITIITTGYSWTSTEAGLVKEENISKYYVNDTLVYEVKRELLLKSIKKR
;
A
#
# COMPACT_ATOMS: atom_id res chain seq x y z
N MET A 1 56.72 30.31 -72.40
CA MET A 1 56.62 28.83 -72.33
C MET A 1 57.44 28.21 -71.17
N ARG A 2 57.48 28.80 -69.97
CA ARG A 2 58.19 28.21 -68.80
C ARG A 2 57.30 27.83 -67.60
N SER A 3 56.00 28.18 -67.59
CA SER A 3 55.11 27.87 -66.46
C SER A 3 54.24 26.60 -66.62
N LEU A 4 54.08 26.04 -67.83
CA LEU A 4 53.31 24.81 -68.02
C LEU A 4 54.07 23.53 -67.61
N GLY A 5 55.41 23.53 -67.67
CA GLY A 5 56.22 22.34 -67.38
C GLY A 5 56.39 22.01 -65.88
N LEU A 6 56.21 22.98 -64.98
CA LEU A 6 56.36 22.76 -63.54
C LEU A 6 55.11 22.14 -62.89
N ASN A 7 53.92 22.45 -63.39
CA ASN A 7 52.66 21.94 -62.83
C ASN A 7 52.39 20.47 -63.16
N ILE A 8 52.88 20.01 -64.32
CA ILE A 8 52.78 18.59 -64.69
C ILE A 8 53.70 17.75 -63.81
N LYS A 9 54.97 18.15 -63.62
CA LYS A 9 55.91 17.44 -62.74
C LYS A 9 55.44 17.37 -61.28
N ARG A 10 54.86 18.45 -60.73
CA ARG A 10 54.30 18.42 -59.37
C ARG A 10 53.12 17.45 -59.27
N ARG A 11 52.17 17.47 -60.21
CA ARG A 11 51.03 16.53 -60.22
C ARG A 11 51.48 15.07 -60.34
N THR A 12 52.46 14.76 -61.18
CA THR A 12 52.97 13.38 -61.31
C THR A 12 53.65 12.91 -60.02
N ILE A 13 54.44 13.79 -59.36
CA ILE A 13 55.08 13.48 -58.07
C ILE A 13 54.03 13.27 -56.98
N THR A 14 52.98 14.10 -56.92
CA THR A 14 51.90 13.95 -55.94
C THR A 14 51.13 12.64 -56.15
N VAL A 15 50.86 12.25 -57.40
CA VAL A 15 50.18 10.98 -57.71
C VAL A 15 51.04 9.78 -57.33
N VAL A 16 52.35 9.81 -57.59
CA VAL A 16 53.27 8.73 -57.22
C VAL A 16 53.38 8.59 -55.69
N LEU A 17 53.45 9.72 -54.97
CA LEU A 17 53.43 9.71 -53.49
C LEU A 17 52.11 9.17 -52.95
N LEU A 18 50.97 9.53 -53.55
CA LEU A 18 49.67 8.99 -53.14
C LEU A 18 49.59 7.47 -53.38
N CYS A 19 50.07 7.00 -54.53
CA CYS A 19 50.13 5.57 -54.83
C CYS A 19 51.04 4.81 -53.86
N MET A 20 52.19 5.38 -53.45
CA MET A 20 53.06 4.78 -52.44
C MET A 20 52.43 4.75 -51.05
N ILE A 21 51.68 5.79 -50.67
CA ILE A 21 50.93 5.82 -49.41
C ILE A 21 49.83 4.75 -49.43
N ILE A 22 49.10 4.61 -50.54
CA ILE A 22 48.07 3.57 -50.70
C ILE A 22 48.70 2.17 -50.69
N LEU A 23 49.87 1.99 -51.31
CA LEU A 23 50.57 0.71 -51.33
C LEU A 23 51.11 0.34 -49.95
N THR A 24 51.66 1.30 -49.21
CA THR A 24 52.15 1.09 -47.84
C THR A 24 51.02 0.89 -46.84
N ALA A 25 49.90 1.60 -47.00
CA ALA A 25 48.67 1.34 -46.23
C ALA A 25 48.06 -0.02 -46.59
N GLY A 26 48.08 -0.42 -47.87
CA GLY A 26 47.60 -1.72 -48.33
C GLY A 26 48.49 -2.87 -47.84
N LEU A 27 49.81 -2.70 -47.86
CA LEU A 27 50.77 -3.66 -47.29
C LEU A 27 50.69 -3.69 -45.76
N GLY A 28 50.47 -2.55 -45.11
CA GLY A 28 50.22 -2.46 -43.68
C GLY A 28 48.92 -3.13 -43.27
N TYR A 29 47.86 -2.98 -44.07
CA TYR A 29 46.59 -3.68 -43.89
C TYR A 29 46.72 -5.18 -44.18
N LEU A 30 47.47 -5.57 -45.21
CA LEU A 30 47.76 -6.97 -45.50
C LEU A 30 48.63 -7.61 -44.41
N TYR A 31 49.62 -6.88 -43.88
CA TYR A 31 50.41 -7.30 -42.73
C TYR A 31 49.55 -7.35 -41.46
N TYR A 32 48.65 -6.40 -41.25
CA TYR A 32 47.69 -6.42 -40.13
C TYR A 32 46.75 -7.64 -40.23
N VAL A 33 46.20 -7.92 -41.41
CA VAL A 33 45.34 -9.09 -41.65
C VAL A 33 46.12 -10.40 -41.57
N LEU A 34 47.36 -10.47 -42.05
CA LEU A 34 48.19 -11.68 -41.99
C LEU A 34 48.84 -11.90 -40.61
N PHE A 35 49.22 -10.85 -39.89
CA PHE A 35 49.98 -10.95 -38.63
C PHE A 35 49.10 -10.87 -37.38
N LEU A 36 47.98 -10.13 -37.39
CA LEU A 36 46.94 -10.26 -36.35
C LEU A 36 45.94 -11.39 -36.66
N GLY A 37 45.60 -11.63 -37.94
CA GLY A 37 44.68 -12.72 -38.31
C GLY A 37 45.28 -14.12 -38.13
N MET A 38 46.61 -14.25 -37.96
CA MET A 38 47.29 -15.51 -37.67
C MET A 38 47.79 -15.66 -36.23
N ASN A 39 47.37 -14.78 -35.31
CA ASN A 39 47.55 -14.98 -33.86
C ASN A 39 46.24 -15.38 -33.16
N ILE A 40 45.31 -15.98 -33.90
CA ILE A 40 44.38 -16.94 -33.31
C ILE A 40 45.23 -18.20 -33.13
N LEU A 41 45.60 -18.52 -31.87
CA LEU A 41 46.35 -19.71 -31.47
C LEU A 41 46.00 -20.88 -32.39
N LYS A 42 46.89 -21.21 -33.33
CA LYS A 42 46.78 -22.42 -34.13
C LYS A 42 47.21 -23.54 -33.19
N ILE A 43 46.27 -23.98 -32.37
CA ILE A 43 46.47 -25.06 -31.41
C ILE A 43 46.73 -26.31 -32.25
N GLU A 44 47.99 -26.73 -32.35
CA GLU A 44 48.39 -27.92 -33.12
C GLU A 44 47.94 -29.22 -32.44
N ARG A 45 47.51 -29.15 -31.17
CA ARG A 45 47.13 -30.28 -30.32
C ARG A 45 45.62 -30.26 -30.01
N GLY A 46 44.99 -31.39 -29.72
CA GLY A 46 43.60 -31.38 -29.24
C GLY A 46 43.49 -30.61 -27.92
N ALA A 47 42.38 -29.91 -27.67
CA ALA A 47 42.18 -29.13 -26.46
C ALA A 47 41.04 -29.66 -25.58
N VAL A 48 41.16 -29.43 -24.27
CA VAL A 48 40.09 -29.58 -23.28
C VAL A 48 39.52 -28.21 -22.96
N GLY A 49 38.24 -28.00 -23.24
CA GLY A 49 37.55 -26.75 -22.93
C GLY A 49 37.06 -26.72 -21.49
N ILE A 50 37.27 -25.62 -20.76
CA ILE A 50 36.71 -25.38 -19.43
C ILE A 50 35.51 -24.45 -19.56
N LEU A 51 34.33 -24.93 -19.16
CA LEU A 51 33.11 -24.13 -19.10
C LEU A 51 32.78 -23.85 -17.63
N ARG A 52 33.01 -22.62 -17.17
CA ARG A 52 32.68 -22.18 -15.80
C ARG A 52 31.28 -21.60 -15.74
N VAL A 53 30.46 -22.12 -14.84
CA VAL A 53 29.15 -21.58 -14.48
C VAL A 53 29.21 -21.10 -13.04
N GLU A 54 29.09 -19.78 -12.88
CA GLU A 54 29.31 -19.10 -11.60
C GLU A 54 28.11 -18.20 -11.25
N GLY A 55 27.69 -18.24 -9.99
CA GLY A 55 26.63 -17.40 -9.48
C GLY A 55 25.22 -17.83 -9.90
N PRO A 56 24.20 -17.03 -9.52
CA PRO A 56 22.81 -17.29 -9.87
C PRO A 56 22.54 -16.99 -11.35
N ILE A 57 21.72 -17.81 -12.01
CA ILE A 57 21.35 -17.65 -13.43
C ILE A 57 19.96 -17.03 -13.50
N LEU A 58 19.90 -15.70 -13.66
CA LEU A 58 18.65 -14.93 -13.51
C LEU A 58 18.34 -14.03 -14.70
N SER A 59 19.21 -13.96 -15.70
CA SER A 59 19.00 -13.12 -16.87
C SER A 59 19.22 -13.88 -18.17
N SER A 60 18.62 -13.37 -19.25
CA SER A 60 18.88 -13.89 -20.59
C SER A 60 20.34 -13.70 -21.03
N GLN A 61 21.06 -12.73 -20.44
CA GLN A 61 22.48 -12.52 -20.72
C GLN A 61 23.34 -13.64 -20.14
N ASP A 62 23.05 -14.07 -18.90
CA ASP A 62 23.71 -15.23 -18.28
C ASP A 62 23.57 -16.46 -19.19
N VAL A 63 22.34 -16.74 -19.64
CA VAL A 63 22.06 -17.86 -20.54
C VAL A 63 22.83 -17.72 -21.85
N ARG A 64 22.77 -16.57 -22.52
CA ARG A 64 23.50 -16.34 -23.77
C ARG A 64 25.00 -16.60 -23.63
N GLN A 65 25.60 -16.16 -22.53
CA GLN A 65 27.03 -16.38 -22.28
C GLN A 65 27.36 -17.87 -22.25
N TYR A 66 26.58 -18.67 -21.51
CA TYR A 66 26.83 -20.11 -21.39
C TYR A 66 26.49 -20.86 -22.69
N VAL A 67 25.37 -20.55 -23.32
CA VAL A 67 24.94 -21.17 -24.59
C VAL A 67 25.93 -20.88 -25.72
N ASN A 68 26.47 -19.66 -25.81
CA ASN A 68 27.49 -19.33 -26.81
C ASN A 68 28.78 -20.11 -26.57
N ALA A 69 29.23 -20.24 -25.32
CA ALA A 69 30.40 -21.05 -24.98
C ALA A 69 30.19 -22.54 -25.29
N ILE A 70 29.01 -23.08 -24.99
CA ILE A 70 28.63 -24.46 -25.33
C ILE A 70 28.64 -24.66 -26.84
N ASN A 71 27.96 -23.79 -27.59
CA ASN A 71 27.89 -23.88 -29.04
C ASN A 71 29.27 -23.76 -29.69
N TYR A 72 30.11 -22.83 -29.21
CA TYR A 72 31.49 -22.69 -29.66
C TYR A 72 32.27 -23.98 -29.45
N ALA A 73 32.14 -24.61 -28.28
CA ALA A 73 32.76 -25.90 -28.00
C ALA A 73 32.20 -27.02 -28.88
N VAL A 74 30.90 -27.01 -29.22
CA VAL A 74 30.28 -28.00 -30.12
C VAL A 74 30.83 -27.89 -31.53
N VAL A 75 30.87 -26.69 -32.11
CA VAL A 75 31.24 -26.50 -33.53
C VAL A 75 32.74 -26.51 -33.79
N ASN A 76 33.56 -26.21 -32.78
CA ASN A 76 35.00 -26.12 -32.95
C ASN A 76 35.66 -27.48 -32.66
N ASP A 77 36.15 -28.14 -33.72
CA ASP A 77 36.80 -29.44 -33.65
C ASP A 77 38.13 -29.46 -32.88
N THR A 78 38.73 -28.31 -32.57
CA THR A 78 39.90 -28.24 -31.70
C THR A 78 39.59 -28.75 -30.29
N PHE A 79 38.40 -28.45 -29.76
CA PHE A 79 37.97 -28.99 -28.47
C PHE A 79 37.51 -30.43 -28.63
N LYS A 80 38.19 -31.38 -27.97
CA LYS A 80 37.84 -32.79 -28.03
C LYS A 80 37.01 -33.25 -26.83
N SER A 81 37.06 -32.52 -25.72
CA SER A 81 36.23 -32.72 -24.53
C SER A 81 36.03 -31.43 -23.76
N VAL A 82 35.05 -31.42 -22.87
CA VAL A 82 34.71 -30.25 -22.03
C VAL A 82 34.64 -30.64 -20.57
N VAL A 83 35.21 -29.80 -19.71
CA VAL A 83 35.02 -29.84 -18.26
C VAL A 83 34.08 -28.71 -17.84
N LEU A 84 32.94 -29.08 -17.27
CA LEU A 84 31.96 -28.17 -16.68
C LEU A 84 32.33 -27.88 -15.22
N VAL A 85 32.74 -26.65 -14.92
CA VAL A 85 33.04 -26.21 -13.55
C VAL A 85 31.82 -25.50 -12.99
N VAL A 86 31.25 -26.00 -11.89
CA VAL A 86 30.00 -25.48 -11.33
C VAL A 86 30.21 -24.88 -9.94
N ASN A 87 29.88 -23.60 -9.83
CA ASN A 87 29.78 -22.85 -8.59
C ASN A 87 28.50 -21.99 -8.60
N SER A 88 27.34 -22.63 -8.50
CA SER A 88 26.05 -21.98 -8.68
C SER A 88 25.00 -22.43 -7.65
N PRO A 89 24.22 -21.50 -7.10
CA PRO A 89 23.03 -21.79 -6.30
C PRO A 89 21.81 -22.17 -7.15
N GLY A 90 21.92 -22.09 -8.49
CA GLY A 90 20.83 -22.28 -9.43
C GLY A 90 20.28 -20.97 -10.01
N GLY A 91 18.99 -20.94 -10.35
CA GLY A 91 18.42 -19.81 -11.09
C GLY A 91 16.98 -19.99 -11.52
N TYR A 92 16.58 -19.17 -12.50
CA TYR A 92 15.24 -19.21 -13.09
C TYR A 92 15.05 -20.51 -13.90
N ALA A 93 13.94 -21.22 -13.68
CA ALA A 93 13.84 -22.64 -14.05
C ALA A 93 14.04 -22.89 -15.56
N ASN A 94 13.41 -22.09 -16.43
CA ASN A 94 13.54 -22.22 -17.88
C ASN A 94 14.97 -21.94 -18.40
N PHE A 95 15.69 -21.00 -17.77
CA PHE A 95 17.08 -20.67 -18.10
C PHE A 95 18.02 -21.82 -17.76
N ILE A 96 17.80 -22.45 -16.60
CA ILE A 96 18.52 -23.66 -16.20
C ILE A 96 18.23 -24.81 -17.16
N GLU A 97 16.97 -25.03 -17.52
CA GLU A 97 16.57 -26.11 -18.43
C GLU A 97 17.16 -25.93 -19.82
N GLN A 98 17.22 -24.70 -20.34
CA GLN A 98 17.86 -24.41 -21.62
C GLN A 98 19.34 -24.80 -21.60
N ILE A 99 20.10 -24.34 -20.59
CA ILE A 99 21.53 -24.68 -20.47
C ILE A 99 21.71 -26.19 -20.33
N TYR A 100 20.86 -26.85 -19.55
CA TYR A 100 20.89 -28.32 -19.40
C TYR A 100 20.68 -29.04 -20.74
N LEU A 101 19.70 -28.63 -21.54
CA LEU A 101 19.43 -29.23 -22.85
C LEU A 101 20.61 -29.03 -23.82
N ASP A 102 21.24 -27.85 -23.81
CA ASP A 102 22.42 -27.57 -24.65
C ASP A 102 23.64 -28.40 -24.19
N LEU A 103 23.81 -28.59 -22.88
CA LEU A 103 24.85 -29.49 -22.33
C LEU A 103 24.61 -30.95 -22.72
N LEU A 104 23.35 -31.40 -22.78
CA LEU A 104 23.04 -32.74 -23.28
C LEU A 104 23.43 -32.89 -24.76
N GLU A 105 23.19 -31.89 -25.60
CA GLU A 105 23.62 -31.93 -27.01
C GLU A 105 25.14 -31.93 -27.15
N LEU A 106 25.85 -31.13 -26.34
CA LEU A 106 27.32 -31.15 -26.27
C LEU A 106 27.82 -32.55 -25.90
N LYS A 107 27.27 -33.15 -24.85
CA LYS A 107 27.62 -34.49 -24.37
C LYS A 107 27.44 -35.57 -25.44
N ARG A 108 26.43 -35.46 -26.31
CA ARG A 108 26.24 -36.43 -27.41
C ARG A 108 27.39 -36.43 -28.41
N ARG A 109 28.21 -35.38 -28.45
CA ARG A 109 29.30 -35.20 -29.41
C ARG A 109 30.68 -35.32 -28.79
N LYS A 110 30.84 -34.85 -27.54
CA LYS A 110 32.13 -34.72 -26.87
C LYS A 110 32.01 -35.13 -25.39
N PRO A 111 33.00 -35.84 -24.82
CA PRO A 111 32.99 -36.17 -23.39
C PRO A 111 32.79 -34.94 -22.51
N LEU A 112 31.84 -35.01 -21.57
CA LEU A 112 31.50 -33.91 -20.67
C LEU A 112 31.70 -34.34 -19.22
N ILE A 113 32.69 -33.75 -18.55
CA ILE A 113 33.04 -34.06 -17.14
C ILE A 113 32.75 -32.86 -16.26
N ALA A 114 32.07 -33.03 -15.14
CA ALA A 114 31.82 -31.96 -14.19
C ALA A 114 32.88 -31.92 -13.05
N SER A 115 33.27 -30.73 -12.65
CA SER A 115 34.07 -30.44 -11.45
C SER A 115 33.31 -29.44 -10.58
N VAL A 116 32.82 -29.88 -9.44
CA VAL A 116 31.89 -29.10 -8.61
C VAL A 116 32.61 -28.41 -7.44
N ILE A 117 32.41 -27.10 -7.34
CA ILE A 117 32.76 -26.27 -6.17
C ILE A 117 31.52 -26.11 -5.28
N SER A 118 30.38 -25.79 -5.89
CA SER A 118 29.06 -25.75 -5.25
C SER A 118 28.01 -25.91 -6.34
N ALA A 119 27.15 -26.91 -6.24
CA ALA A 119 26.11 -27.16 -7.23
C ALA A 119 24.78 -27.40 -6.51
N LEU A 120 24.04 -26.34 -6.25
CA LEU A 120 22.76 -26.39 -5.55
C LEU A 120 21.61 -26.10 -6.51
N SER A 121 20.51 -26.81 -6.34
CA SER A 121 19.29 -26.70 -7.15
C SER A 121 19.61 -26.65 -8.66
N GLY A 122 19.35 -25.55 -9.36
CA GLY A 122 19.65 -25.42 -10.79
C GLY A 122 21.12 -25.64 -11.16
N GLY A 123 22.06 -25.34 -10.24
CA GLY A 123 23.47 -25.69 -10.42
C GLY A 123 23.71 -27.20 -10.43
N TYR A 124 22.99 -27.94 -9.58
CA TYR A 124 23.00 -29.41 -9.63
C TYR A 124 22.29 -29.95 -10.88
N TYR A 125 21.18 -29.31 -11.28
CA TYR A 125 20.42 -29.65 -12.50
C TYR A 125 21.33 -29.67 -13.73
N ILE A 126 22.14 -28.64 -13.96
CA ILE A 126 23.08 -28.64 -15.09
C ILE A 126 24.25 -29.61 -14.89
N SER A 127 24.66 -29.86 -13.65
CA SER A 127 25.75 -30.79 -13.34
C SER A 127 25.41 -32.24 -13.71
N VAL A 128 24.14 -32.63 -13.57
CA VAL A 128 23.71 -34.00 -13.91
C VAL A 128 23.65 -34.28 -15.41
N ALA A 129 23.84 -33.28 -16.27
CA ALA A 129 24.05 -33.50 -17.69
C ALA A 129 25.38 -34.22 -17.97
N ALA A 130 26.42 -34.00 -17.15
CA ALA A 130 27.75 -34.57 -17.34
C ALA A 130 27.77 -36.10 -17.22
N ASP A 131 28.73 -36.73 -17.89
CA ASP A 131 28.98 -38.18 -17.81
C ASP A 131 29.52 -38.57 -16.43
N TYR A 132 30.36 -37.71 -15.86
CA TYR A 132 31.02 -37.94 -14.58
C TYR A 132 31.14 -36.65 -13.77
N ILE A 133 30.90 -36.72 -12.46
CA ILE A 133 30.88 -35.58 -11.55
C ILE A 133 31.92 -35.78 -10.45
N TYR A 134 32.95 -34.93 -10.47
CA TYR A 134 33.91 -34.80 -9.38
C TYR A 134 33.45 -33.75 -8.36
N VAL A 135 33.66 -34.05 -7.09
CA VAL A 135 33.33 -33.18 -5.95
C VAL A 135 34.52 -33.06 -4.99
N CYS A 136 34.71 -31.91 -4.37
CA CYS A 136 35.59 -31.80 -3.19
C CYS A 136 34.90 -32.38 -1.95
N PRO A 137 35.61 -32.89 -0.92
CA PRO A 137 34.98 -33.55 0.23
C PRO A 137 33.90 -32.71 0.94
N THR A 138 34.12 -31.40 1.04
CA THR A 138 33.26 -30.45 1.76
C THR A 138 32.47 -29.53 0.85
N CYS A 139 32.49 -29.73 -0.47
CA CYS A 139 31.59 -28.97 -1.35
C CYS A 139 30.14 -29.36 -1.07
N VAL A 140 29.21 -28.52 -1.50
CA VAL A 140 27.78 -28.78 -1.32
C VAL A 140 27.10 -29.06 -2.65
N VAL A 141 26.31 -30.12 -2.69
CA VAL A 141 25.54 -30.52 -3.87
C VAL A 141 24.10 -30.90 -3.52
N GLY A 142 23.22 -30.96 -4.51
CA GLY A 142 21.84 -31.36 -4.34
C GLY A 142 20.93 -30.15 -4.22
N ASN A 143 20.16 -30.06 -3.13
CA ASN A 143 19.01 -29.14 -3.02
C ASN A 143 18.04 -29.31 -4.21
N VAL A 144 17.72 -30.57 -4.53
CA VAL A 144 16.75 -30.91 -5.57
C VAL A 144 15.37 -30.47 -5.10
N GLY A 145 14.95 -29.30 -5.59
CA GLY A 145 13.81 -28.57 -5.07
C GLY A 145 13.46 -27.40 -5.98
N VAL A 146 12.23 -26.94 -5.84
CA VAL A 146 11.66 -25.86 -6.65
C VAL A 146 11.03 -24.85 -5.71
N ILE A 147 11.29 -23.58 -5.96
CA ILE A 147 10.55 -22.48 -5.34
C ILE A 147 9.72 -21.78 -6.41
N GLY A 148 8.56 -21.26 -6.03
CA GLY A 148 7.70 -20.53 -6.94
C GLY A 148 7.11 -19.31 -6.28
N VAL A 149 6.94 -18.25 -7.07
CA VAL A 149 6.20 -17.07 -6.70
C VAL A 149 4.79 -17.22 -7.25
N THR A 150 3.81 -17.26 -6.34
CA THR A 150 2.40 -17.50 -6.66
C THR A 150 1.84 -16.46 -7.65
N PRO A 151 0.85 -16.82 -8.48
CA PRO A 151 0.06 -15.86 -9.26
C PRO A 151 -0.38 -14.67 -8.40
N PRO A 152 -0.36 -13.44 -8.95
CA PRO A 152 -0.81 -12.26 -8.23
C PRO A 152 -2.32 -12.30 -8.02
N THR A 153 -2.81 -11.57 -7.02
CA THR A 153 -4.25 -11.28 -6.93
C THR A 153 -4.58 -10.21 -7.96
N PHE A 154 -5.58 -10.47 -8.80
CA PHE A 154 -6.01 -9.53 -9.83
C PHE A 154 -7.07 -8.58 -9.29
N ILE A 155 -6.89 -7.30 -9.61
CA ILE A 155 -7.83 -6.22 -9.32
C ILE A 155 -8.49 -5.88 -10.66
N PRO A 156 -9.79 -6.14 -10.83
CA PRO A 156 -10.46 -5.88 -12.10
C PRO A 156 -10.65 -4.38 -12.32
N SER A 157 -10.81 -3.97 -13.58
CA SER A 157 -11.04 -2.57 -13.99
C SER A 157 -11.87 -2.55 -15.26
N GLU A 158 -12.74 -1.56 -15.42
CA GLU A 158 -13.47 -1.36 -16.69
C GLU A 158 -12.69 -0.50 -17.71
N GLU A 159 -11.52 0.03 -17.34
CA GLU A 159 -10.62 0.73 -18.27
C GLU A 159 -9.70 -0.23 -19.04
N THR A 160 -9.34 -1.36 -18.42
CA THR A 160 -8.46 -2.38 -19.03
C THR A 160 -9.17 -3.72 -19.08
N LEU A 161 -9.45 -4.20 -20.30
CA LEU A 161 -10.18 -5.44 -20.53
C LEU A 161 -9.26 -6.61 -20.91
N GLU A 162 -9.52 -7.78 -20.33
CA GLU A 162 -8.82 -9.02 -20.62
C GLU A 162 -9.81 -10.13 -20.98
N THR A 163 -9.46 -10.95 -21.97
CA THR A 163 -10.39 -11.91 -22.58
C THR A 163 -10.44 -13.26 -21.86
N GLY A 164 -9.75 -13.41 -20.72
CA GLY A 164 -9.78 -14.65 -19.95
C GLY A 164 -9.23 -14.52 -18.54
N VAL A 165 -9.78 -15.34 -17.64
CA VAL A 165 -9.54 -15.34 -16.18
C VAL A 165 -8.05 -15.34 -15.82
N TYR A 166 -7.24 -16.11 -16.55
CA TYR A 166 -5.81 -16.26 -16.27
C TYR A 166 -4.92 -15.36 -17.14
N LYS A 167 -5.50 -14.43 -17.92
CA LYS A 167 -4.72 -13.60 -18.85
C LYS A 167 -3.72 -12.70 -18.12
N VAL A 168 -4.12 -12.17 -16.96
CA VAL A 168 -3.28 -11.29 -16.13
C VAL A 168 -2.52 -12.09 -15.06
N THR A 169 -3.15 -13.10 -14.47
CA THR A 169 -2.56 -13.89 -13.37
C THR A 169 -1.66 -15.03 -13.84
N GLY A 170 -1.72 -15.43 -15.12
CA GLY A 170 -0.94 -16.49 -15.74
C GLY A 170 -1.40 -17.92 -15.40
N PHE A 171 -1.55 -18.24 -14.11
CA PHE A 171 -2.05 -19.52 -13.62
C PHE A 171 -3.16 -19.33 -12.59
N SER A 172 -3.97 -20.37 -12.41
CA SER A 172 -4.81 -20.52 -11.21
C SER A 172 -3.93 -20.54 -9.96
N LYS A 173 -4.33 -19.80 -8.93
CA LYS A 173 -3.62 -19.76 -7.66
C LYS A 173 -3.78 -21.09 -6.92
N LEU A 174 -4.96 -21.71 -7.04
CA LEU A 174 -5.26 -23.03 -6.48
C LEU A 174 -4.43 -24.13 -7.12
N LEU A 175 -4.21 -24.06 -8.44
CA LEU A 175 -3.49 -25.09 -9.19
C LEU A 175 -1.98 -24.87 -9.24
N PHE A 176 -1.48 -23.68 -8.89
CA PHE A 176 -0.06 -23.36 -8.94
C PHE A 176 0.85 -24.32 -8.13
N PRO A 177 0.47 -24.82 -6.94
CA PRO A 177 1.25 -25.86 -6.25
C PRO A 177 1.46 -27.14 -7.08
N TYR A 178 0.48 -27.52 -7.93
CA TYR A 178 0.64 -28.66 -8.83
C TYR A 178 1.57 -28.34 -9.99
N ASN A 179 1.57 -27.10 -10.50
CA ASN A 179 2.56 -26.66 -11.49
C ASN A 179 3.99 -26.71 -10.93
N LEU A 180 4.18 -26.32 -9.66
CA LEU A 180 5.47 -26.48 -8.97
C LEU A 180 5.88 -27.94 -8.83
N ARG A 181 4.91 -28.82 -8.51
CA ARG A 181 5.16 -30.25 -8.42
C ARG A 181 5.60 -30.84 -9.77
N LEU A 182 5.01 -30.42 -10.89
CA LEU A 182 5.43 -30.84 -12.22
C LEU A 182 6.87 -30.39 -12.52
N ALA A 183 7.25 -29.16 -12.15
CA ALA A 183 8.62 -28.69 -12.28
C ALA A 183 9.60 -29.52 -11.41
N LEU A 184 9.19 -29.90 -10.19
CA LEU A 184 10.00 -30.77 -9.33
C LEU A 184 10.16 -32.17 -9.94
N GLU A 185 9.10 -32.71 -10.53
CA GLU A 185 9.12 -34.01 -11.23
C GLU A 185 10.06 -33.98 -12.45
N ASN A 186 10.10 -32.87 -13.20
CA ASN A 186 11.08 -32.68 -14.28
C ASN A 186 12.52 -32.70 -13.76
N PHE A 187 12.79 -32.00 -12.65
CA PHE A 187 14.12 -31.99 -12.04
C PHE A 187 14.52 -33.40 -11.56
N ILE A 188 13.64 -34.10 -10.87
CA ILE A 188 13.90 -35.48 -10.43
C ILE A 188 14.19 -36.38 -11.63
N SER A 189 13.40 -36.27 -12.69
CA SER A 189 13.59 -37.03 -13.92
C SER A 189 14.95 -36.74 -14.57
N ALA A 190 15.43 -35.49 -14.52
CA ALA A 190 16.78 -35.15 -14.99
C ALA A 190 17.87 -35.82 -14.15
N VAL A 191 17.72 -35.84 -12.82
CA VAL A 191 18.66 -36.51 -11.90
C VAL A 191 18.64 -38.03 -12.12
N GLU A 192 17.46 -38.65 -12.18
CA GLU A 192 17.32 -40.10 -12.43
C GLU A 192 17.96 -40.51 -13.76
N ARG A 193 17.71 -39.75 -14.84
CA ARG A 193 18.32 -40.03 -16.16
C ARG A 193 19.83 -39.79 -16.16
N GLY A 194 20.30 -38.71 -15.54
CA GLY A 194 21.73 -38.36 -15.54
C GLY A 194 22.57 -39.29 -14.68
N ARG A 195 22.04 -39.71 -13.52
CA ARG A 195 22.75 -40.58 -12.58
C ARG A 195 22.54 -42.07 -12.88
N GLY A 196 21.35 -42.46 -13.34
CA GLY A 196 21.01 -43.86 -13.66
C GLY A 196 21.19 -44.78 -12.45
N GLU A 197 21.73 -45.98 -12.68
CA GLU A 197 22.01 -46.99 -11.64
C GLU A 197 22.97 -46.49 -10.54
N ARG A 198 23.71 -45.40 -10.80
CA ARG A 198 24.62 -44.81 -9.81
C ARG A 198 23.86 -44.16 -8.66
N LEU A 199 22.63 -43.69 -8.90
CA LEU A 199 21.81 -43.05 -7.88
C LEU A 199 21.34 -44.08 -6.85
N LYS A 200 21.89 -44.00 -5.64
CA LYS A 200 21.51 -44.88 -4.52
C LYS A 200 20.51 -44.23 -3.58
N LEU A 201 20.38 -42.90 -3.66
CA LEU A 201 19.47 -42.13 -2.84
C LEU A 201 18.00 -42.44 -3.23
N PRO A 202 17.11 -42.78 -2.29
CA PRO A 202 15.70 -42.94 -2.57
C PRO A 202 15.08 -41.64 -3.10
N ILE A 203 14.16 -41.76 -4.07
CA ILE A 203 13.46 -40.59 -4.65
C ILE A 203 12.71 -39.77 -3.61
N THR A 204 12.19 -40.39 -2.56
CA THR A 204 11.56 -39.69 -1.43
C THR A 204 12.53 -38.78 -0.68
N GLN A 205 13.80 -39.19 -0.54
CA GLN A 205 14.84 -38.36 0.07
C GLN A 205 15.36 -37.31 -0.91
N LEU A 206 15.43 -37.61 -2.21
CA LEU A 206 15.77 -36.63 -3.23
C LEU A 206 14.77 -35.46 -3.26
N LYS A 207 13.47 -35.77 -3.14
CA LYS A 207 12.36 -34.81 -3.06
C LYS A 207 12.39 -33.86 -1.87
N SER A 208 13.19 -34.16 -0.84
CA SER A 208 13.22 -33.37 0.40
C SER A 208 13.94 -32.02 0.26
N GLY A 209 14.65 -31.78 -0.86
CA GLY A 209 15.46 -30.57 -1.03
C GLY A 209 16.71 -30.52 -0.15
N LYS A 210 17.16 -31.65 0.42
CA LYS A 210 18.36 -31.73 1.26
C LYS A 210 19.64 -31.35 0.48
N VAL A 211 20.54 -30.65 1.15
CA VAL A 211 21.93 -30.40 0.71
C VAL A 211 22.82 -31.53 1.22
N TYR A 212 23.72 -32.02 0.37
CA TYR A 212 24.66 -33.10 0.67
C TYR A 212 26.09 -32.55 0.58
N ILE A 213 26.93 -32.93 1.53
CA ILE A 213 28.38 -32.66 1.42
C ILE A 213 29.00 -33.60 0.36
N GLY A 214 30.07 -33.19 -0.30
CA GLY A 214 30.64 -33.93 -1.43
C GLY A 214 31.00 -35.39 -1.12
N SER A 215 31.55 -35.67 0.06
CA SER A 215 31.83 -37.05 0.48
C SER A 215 30.56 -37.89 0.63
N GLU A 216 29.50 -37.35 1.22
CA GLU A 216 28.18 -37.99 1.32
C GLU A 216 27.56 -38.18 -0.07
N ALA A 217 27.68 -37.18 -0.95
CA ALA A 217 27.13 -37.19 -2.29
C ALA A 217 27.67 -38.35 -3.16
N VAL A 218 28.96 -38.70 -3.02
CA VAL A 218 29.53 -39.88 -3.68
C VAL A 218 28.92 -41.17 -3.13
N VAL A 219 28.76 -41.27 -1.80
CA VAL A 219 28.17 -42.46 -1.15
C VAL A 219 26.73 -42.69 -1.62
N VAL A 220 25.93 -41.62 -1.70
CA VAL A 220 24.52 -41.70 -2.12
C VAL A 220 24.30 -41.64 -3.64
N GLY A 221 25.38 -41.49 -4.42
CA GLY A 221 25.33 -41.54 -5.88
C GLY A 221 24.94 -40.25 -6.59
N LEU A 222 24.92 -39.12 -5.87
CA LEU A 222 24.73 -37.78 -6.45
C LEU A 222 25.99 -37.26 -7.15
N ALA A 223 27.16 -37.78 -6.81
CA ALA A 223 28.43 -37.55 -7.49
C ALA A 223 29.16 -38.89 -7.68
N ASP A 224 30.22 -38.89 -8.49
CA ASP A 224 30.92 -40.12 -8.84
C ASP A 224 32.19 -40.37 -8.02
N GLU A 225 32.99 -39.31 -7.81
CA GLU A 225 34.25 -39.43 -7.08
C GLU A 225 34.66 -38.12 -6.41
N VAL A 226 35.40 -38.23 -5.33
CA VAL A 226 36.10 -37.09 -4.75
C VAL A 226 37.32 -36.73 -5.61
N GLY A 227 37.36 -35.49 -6.11
CA GLY A 227 38.43 -35.03 -6.99
C GLY A 227 38.48 -33.53 -7.21
N SER A 228 39.62 -33.06 -7.71
CA SER A 228 39.86 -31.67 -8.07
C SER A 228 39.58 -31.40 -9.56
N LEU A 229 39.64 -30.12 -9.95
CA LEU A 229 39.58 -29.72 -11.35
C LEU A 229 40.61 -30.45 -12.22
N GLN A 230 41.83 -30.66 -11.72
CA GLN A 230 42.88 -31.39 -12.46
C GLN A 230 42.44 -32.83 -12.78
N LYS A 231 41.83 -33.54 -11.81
CA LYS A 231 41.28 -34.89 -12.07
C LYS A 231 40.18 -34.87 -13.15
N ALA A 232 39.33 -33.85 -13.14
CA ALA A 232 38.30 -33.69 -14.16
C ALA A 232 38.90 -33.47 -15.55
N ILE A 233 39.92 -32.62 -15.66
CA ILE A 233 40.68 -32.36 -16.90
C ILE A 233 41.36 -33.63 -17.40
N GLU A 234 42.06 -34.35 -16.53
CA GLU A 234 42.73 -35.61 -16.89
C GLU A 234 41.74 -36.67 -17.35
N LYS A 235 40.56 -36.77 -16.73
CA LYS A 235 39.49 -37.68 -17.16
C LYS A 235 38.94 -37.27 -18.52
N ALA A 236 38.64 -36.00 -18.72
CA ALA A 236 38.14 -35.47 -19.99
C ALA A 236 39.14 -35.69 -21.14
N ALA A 237 40.43 -35.47 -20.89
CA ALA A 237 41.49 -35.72 -21.88
C ALA A 237 41.59 -37.21 -22.22
N ARG A 238 41.55 -38.09 -21.20
CA ARG A 238 41.63 -39.54 -21.38
C ARG A 238 40.45 -40.10 -22.16
N GLU A 239 39.23 -39.65 -21.88
CA GLU A 239 38.03 -40.06 -22.62
C GLU A 239 38.02 -39.55 -24.06
N ALA A 240 38.70 -38.43 -24.32
CA ALA A 240 38.93 -37.91 -25.67
C ALA A 240 40.17 -38.53 -26.37
N GLY A 241 40.89 -39.45 -25.73
CA GLY A 241 42.10 -40.08 -26.30
C GLY A 241 43.30 -39.12 -26.45
N LEU A 242 43.37 -38.06 -25.64
CA LEU A 242 44.43 -37.05 -25.69
C LEU A 242 45.60 -37.41 -24.76
N VAL A 243 46.82 -37.33 -25.29
CA VAL A 243 48.07 -37.52 -24.53
C VAL A 243 48.76 -36.18 -24.26
N GLU A 244 48.83 -35.32 -25.29
CA GLU A 244 49.26 -33.93 -25.18
C GLU A 244 48.09 -33.04 -25.58
N TYR A 245 47.77 -32.06 -24.73
CA TYR A 245 46.62 -31.20 -24.95
C TYR A 245 46.79 -29.84 -24.29
N GLU A 246 46.02 -28.88 -24.78
CA GLU A 246 45.88 -27.58 -24.14
C GLU A 246 44.58 -27.50 -23.34
N VAL A 247 44.56 -26.64 -22.32
CA VAL A 247 43.37 -26.36 -21.50
C VAL A 247 42.97 -24.92 -21.70
N ILE A 248 41.75 -24.69 -22.15
CA ILE A 248 41.28 -23.35 -22.56
C ILE A 248 39.96 -23.03 -21.87
N ASP A 249 39.86 -21.83 -21.31
CA ASP A 249 38.63 -21.34 -20.68
C ASP A 249 37.64 -20.83 -21.73
N LEU A 250 36.61 -21.62 -22.03
CA LEU A 250 35.57 -21.31 -23.00
C LEU A 250 34.71 -20.12 -22.56
N THR A 251 34.53 -19.95 -21.25
CA THR A 251 33.73 -18.87 -20.69
C THR A 251 34.39 -17.52 -20.94
N GLN A 252 35.71 -17.43 -20.77
CA GLN A 252 36.48 -16.22 -21.08
C GLN A 252 36.49 -15.90 -22.57
N VAL A 253 36.73 -16.90 -23.43
CA VAL A 253 36.71 -16.72 -24.89
C VAL A 253 35.35 -16.18 -25.35
N SER A 254 34.25 -16.75 -24.83
CA SER A 254 32.91 -16.28 -25.15
C SER A 254 32.65 -14.86 -24.65
N ARG A 255 33.13 -14.48 -23.46
CA ARG A 255 33.01 -13.10 -22.94
C ARG A 255 33.72 -12.11 -23.84
N THR A 256 34.96 -12.38 -24.24
CA THR A 256 35.71 -11.50 -25.17
C THR A 256 35.01 -11.36 -26.53
N LEU A 257 34.40 -12.44 -27.04
CA LEU A 257 33.63 -12.38 -28.29
C LEU A 257 32.34 -11.55 -28.12
N THR A 258 31.71 -11.59 -26.94
CA THR A 258 30.42 -10.93 -26.65
C THR A 258 30.59 -9.45 -26.25
N GLU A 259 31.65 -9.11 -25.54
CA GLU A 259 32.00 -7.74 -25.12
C GLU A 259 32.26 -6.80 -26.32
N SER A 260 32.59 -7.36 -27.48
CA SER A 260 32.76 -6.58 -28.72
C SER A 260 31.47 -5.98 -29.29
N VAL A 261 30.28 -6.34 -28.75
CA VAL A 261 28.98 -5.96 -29.34
C VAL A 261 28.03 -5.17 -28.43
N ASN A 262 28.16 -5.16 -27.08
CA ASN A 262 27.19 -4.42 -26.23
C ASN A 262 27.80 -3.86 -24.93
N SER A 263 27.83 -2.53 -24.80
CA SER A 263 28.09 -1.81 -23.55
C SER A 263 26.77 -1.55 -22.80
N SER A 264 26.18 -2.58 -22.18
CA SER A 264 25.03 -2.42 -21.28
C SER A 264 25.47 -2.71 -19.84
N ASN A 265 24.91 -1.97 -18.87
CA ASN A 265 25.21 -2.14 -17.44
C ASN A 265 24.88 -3.58 -16.97
N ASP A 266 25.89 -4.46 -16.91
CA ASP A 266 25.78 -5.79 -16.33
C ASP A 266 25.64 -5.66 -14.79
N ILE A 267 24.42 -5.83 -14.30
CA ILE A 267 24.15 -5.93 -12.85
C ILE A 267 24.37 -7.38 -12.45
N CYS A 268 25.54 -7.69 -11.89
CA CYS A 268 25.81 -8.99 -11.29
C CYS A 268 25.16 -9.07 -9.90
N TYR A 269 24.23 -10.01 -9.71
CA TYR A 269 23.58 -10.21 -8.42
C TYR A 269 24.40 -11.14 -7.53
N GLU A 270 24.90 -10.63 -6.40
CA GLU A 270 25.46 -11.50 -5.38
C GLU A 270 24.37 -12.37 -4.75
N TRP A 271 24.61 -13.68 -4.71
CA TRP A 271 23.66 -14.67 -4.19
C TRP A 271 23.16 -14.34 -2.76
N ARG A 272 24.01 -13.76 -1.91
CA ARG A 272 23.64 -13.41 -0.51
C ARG A 272 22.64 -12.25 -0.41
N ASN A 273 22.53 -11.43 -1.45
CA ASN A 273 21.67 -10.24 -1.47
C ASN A 273 20.32 -10.50 -2.17
N LEU A 274 20.09 -11.72 -2.69
CA LEU A 274 18.83 -12.07 -3.33
C LEU A 274 17.70 -12.17 -2.30
N THR A 275 16.58 -11.51 -2.62
CA THR A 275 15.32 -11.57 -1.86
C THR A 275 14.18 -11.97 -2.79
N ILE A 276 13.06 -12.44 -2.24
CA ILE A 276 11.85 -12.69 -3.04
C ILE A 276 11.37 -11.42 -3.76
N GLY A 277 11.51 -10.24 -3.14
CA GLY A 277 11.19 -8.96 -3.77
C GLY A 277 12.03 -8.68 -5.03
N ILE A 278 13.35 -8.91 -4.97
CA ILE A 278 14.23 -8.79 -6.15
C ILE A 278 13.80 -9.80 -7.22
N LEU A 279 13.54 -11.06 -6.85
CA LEU A 279 13.09 -12.08 -7.81
C LEU A 279 11.75 -11.69 -8.48
N LYS A 280 10.79 -11.14 -7.74
CA LYS A 280 9.52 -10.61 -8.27
C LYS A 280 9.74 -9.49 -9.29
N SER A 281 10.73 -8.62 -9.06
CA SER A 281 11.06 -7.54 -10.00
C SER A 281 11.76 -8.04 -11.27
N LEU A 282 12.58 -9.10 -11.16
CA LEU A 282 13.30 -9.70 -12.28
C LEU A 282 12.38 -10.56 -13.15
N HIS A 283 11.56 -11.40 -12.53
CA HIS A 283 10.55 -12.21 -13.19
C HIS A 283 9.21 -12.00 -12.48
N PRO A 284 8.29 -11.23 -13.09
CA PRO A 284 6.97 -10.97 -12.53
C PRO A 284 6.24 -12.27 -12.17
N PRO A 285 5.49 -12.30 -11.04
CA PRO A 285 4.66 -13.45 -10.72
C PRO A 285 3.65 -13.74 -11.84
N PRO A 286 3.33 -15.02 -12.11
CA PRO A 286 3.86 -16.22 -11.48
C PRO A 286 5.24 -16.62 -12.04
N ALA A 287 6.14 -17.07 -11.16
CA ALA A 287 7.52 -17.41 -11.53
C ALA A 287 7.99 -18.71 -10.84
N ILE A 288 8.84 -19.49 -11.50
CA ILE A 288 9.35 -20.79 -11.02
C ILE A 288 10.89 -20.78 -11.07
N TYR A 289 11.53 -21.25 -10.00
CA TYR A 289 12.99 -21.24 -9.86
C TYR A 289 13.51 -22.59 -9.35
N TYR A 290 14.62 -23.01 -9.94
CA TYR A 290 15.52 -24.02 -9.37
C TYR A 290 16.65 -23.28 -8.67
N LEU A 291 16.36 -22.67 -7.52
CA LEU A 291 17.28 -21.79 -6.82
C LEU A 291 17.29 -22.10 -5.32
N TYR A 292 18.49 -22.23 -4.76
CA TYR A 292 18.70 -22.29 -3.32
C TYR A 292 18.82 -20.86 -2.74
N LEU A 293 18.03 -20.53 -1.73
CA LEU A 293 18.03 -19.23 -1.07
C LEU A 293 18.23 -19.36 0.44
N PRO A 294 18.97 -18.43 1.09
CA PRO A 294 19.02 -18.38 2.55
C PRO A 294 17.66 -17.97 3.13
N GLN A 295 17.38 -18.31 4.39
CA GLN A 295 16.12 -17.97 5.06
C GLN A 295 15.81 -16.46 5.02
N THR A 296 16.83 -15.61 5.12
CA THR A 296 16.71 -14.14 5.06
C THR A 296 16.15 -13.63 3.73
N ALA A 297 16.19 -14.43 2.67
CA ALA A 297 15.60 -14.07 1.39
C ALA A 297 14.05 -14.09 1.43
N PHE A 298 13.46 -14.86 2.34
CA PHE A 298 12.01 -15.04 2.49
C PHE A 298 11.36 -14.03 3.45
N THR A 299 12.14 -13.28 4.22
CA THR A 299 11.65 -12.19 5.06
C THR A 299 11.43 -10.94 4.20
N GLU A 300 10.21 -10.73 3.72
CA GLU A 300 9.83 -9.48 3.04
C GLU A 300 9.60 -8.38 4.09
N TYR A 301 10.41 -7.31 4.01
CA TYR A 301 10.02 -6.00 4.53
C TYR A 301 8.94 -5.44 3.59
N THR A 302 7.70 -5.35 4.06
CA THR A 302 6.64 -4.61 3.39
C THR A 302 6.97 -3.12 3.49
N SER A 303 7.62 -2.54 2.47
CA SER A 303 7.60 -1.09 2.30
C SER A 303 6.26 -0.72 1.66
N SER A 304 5.32 -0.28 2.48
CA SER A 304 4.10 0.39 2.01
C SER A 304 4.51 1.72 1.37
N THR A 305 4.50 1.78 0.05
CA THR A 305 4.63 3.03 -0.68
C THR A 305 3.31 3.79 -0.52
N GLU A 306 3.28 4.79 0.35
CA GLU A 306 2.16 5.73 0.48
C GLU A 306 2.08 6.60 -0.80
N LEU A 307 1.05 6.39 -1.59
CA LEU A 307 0.63 7.32 -2.65
C LEU A 307 -0.36 8.32 -2.02
N LYS A 308 0.01 9.60 -2.04
CA LYS A 308 -0.89 10.71 -1.70
C LYS A 308 -1.73 11.05 -2.92
N VAL A 309 -3.04 10.86 -2.83
CA VAL A 309 -4.02 11.43 -3.75
C VAL A 309 -4.61 12.69 -3.10
N GLU A 310 -4.44 13.84 -3.76
CA GLU A 310 -5.12 15.08 -3.41
C GLU A 310 -6.50 15.10 -4.09
N ASP A 311 -7.57 14.91 -3.31
CA ASP A 311 -8.94 15.11 -3.81
C ASP A 311 -9.37 16.57 -3.63
N ARG A 312 -9.71 17.21 -4.75
CA ARG A 312 -10.44 18.49 -4.78
C ARG A 312 -11.94 18.21 -4.63
N VAL A 313 -12.48 18.45 -3.44
CA VAL A 313 -13.93 18.45 -3.21
C VAL A 313 -14.52 19.79 -3.68
N ILE A 314 -15.41 19.75 -4.66
CA ILE A 314 -16.26 20.88 -5.05
C ILE A 314 -17.57 20.74 -4.26
N ASP A 315 -17.82 21.69 -3.37
CA ASP A 315 -19.04 21.78 -2.56
C ASP A 315 -20.19 22.31 -3.42
N LEU A 316 -21.07 21.41 -3.87
CA LEU A 316 -22.29 21.73 -4.62
C LEU A 316 -23.51 21.28 -3.80
N SER A 317 -23.86 22.06 -2.79
CA SER A 317 -25.13 21.93 -2.08
C SER A 317 -26.27 22.53 -2.91
N LEU A 318 -27.13 21.68 -3.48
CA LEU A 318 -28.39 22.10 -4.12
C LEU A 318 -29.59 21.93 -3.17
N GLY A 319 -30.27 23.05 -2.92
CA GLY A 319 -31.70 23.21 -2.60
C GLY A 319 -32.39 22.20 -1.68
N GLY A 320 -32.62 22.60 -0.42
CA GLY A 320 -33.57 21.95 0.47
C GLY A 320 -35.02 22.35 0.16
N GLY A 321 -35.89 21.35 0.05
CA GLY A 321 -37.33 21.54 -0.14
C GLY A 321 -38.14 20.28 -0.46
N GLY A 322 -37.47 19.15 -0.72
CA GLY A 322 -38.12 17.91 -1.14
C GLY A 322 -38.73 17.05 -0.02
N ARG A 323 -39.57 16.09 -0.42
CA ARG A 323 -40.24 15.06 0.42
C ARG A 323 -39.31 14.14 1.21
N GLY A 324 -38.01 14.09 0.88
CA GLY A 324 -37.01 13.26 1.56
C GLY A 324 -35.58 13.77 1.34
N LEU A 325 -34.64 13.30 2.17
CA LEU A 325 -33.22 13.68 2.15
C LEU A 325 -32.33 12.44 2.13
N VAL A 326 -31.51 12.29 1.09
CA VAL A 326 -30.49 11.24 0.99
C VAL A 326 -29.13 11.84 1.33
N LEU A 327 -28.43 11.19 2.26
CA LEU A 327 -27.05 11.53 2.60
C LEU A 327 -26.11 10.53 1.95
N ILE A 328 -25.00 11.02 1.40
CA ILE A 328 -23.91 10.20 0.86
C ILE A 328 -22.69 10.47 1.74
N ASP A 329 -22.18 9.42 2.38
CA ASP A 329 -20.99 9.57 3.22
C ASP A 329 -19.73 9.69 2.36
N LEU A 330 -18.94 10.75 2.59
CA LEU A 330 -17.58 10.89 2.06
C LEU A 330 -16.53 10.90 3.17
N SER A 331 -16.93 10.92 4.44
CA SER A 331 -16.03 11.08 5.58
C SER A 331 -15.12 9.86 5.82
N HIS A 332 -15.57 8.67 5.40
CA HIS A 332 -14.79 7.43 5.45
C HIS A 332 -14.09 7.10 4.11
N GLY A 333 -13.90 8.12 3.26
CA GLY A 333 -13.20 7.99 1.98
C GLY A 333 -13.90 7.03 1.02
N ASN A 334 -15.24 7.03 1.04
CA ASN A 334 -16.08 6.32 0.08
C ASN A 334 -15.72 6.75 -1.33
N LYS A 335 -15.44 5.77 -2.19
CA LYS A 335 -15.10 5.96 -3.61
C LYS A 335 -16.37 6.15 -4.42
N VAL A 336 -17.02 7.30 -4.22
CA VAL A 336 -18.24 7.69 -4.93
C VAL A 336 -18.30 9.20 -5.14
N SER A 337 -18.87 9.61 -6.25
CA SER A 337 -18.94 10.97 -6.75
C SER A 337 -20.29 11.24 -7.40
N TRP A 338 -20.48 12.49 -7.82
CA TRP A 338 -21.67 12.87 -8.57
C TRP A 338 -21.80 12.09 -9.88
N LEU A 339 -20.70 11.81 -10.56
CA LEU A 339 -20.71 11.15 -11.86
C LEU A 339 -21.20 9.70 -11.74
N GLU A 340 -20.79 8.97 -10.70
CA GLU A 340 -21.22 7.58 -10.52
C GLU A 340 -22.70 7.47 -10.12
N LEU A 341 -23.23 8.49 -9.45
CA LEU A 341 -24.61 8.50 -8.97
C LEU A 341 -25.57 9.34 -9.82
N ASP A 342 -25.12 9.92 -10.94
CA ASP A 342 -25.87 10.93 -11.69
C ASP A 342 -27.29 10.48 -12.05
N ILE A 343 -27.43 9.27 -12.58
CA ILE A 343 -28.73 8.69 -12.97
C ILE A 343 -29.62 8.44 -11.75
N LEU A 344 -29.06 7.93 -10.64
CA LEU A 344 -29.83 7.74 -9.40
C LEU A 344 -30.28 9.09 -8.84
N ILE A 345 -29.40 10.09 -8.83
CA ILE A 345 -29.72 11.44 -8.37
C ILE A 345 -30.80 12.06 -9.24
N TRP A 346 -30.72 11.90 -10.57
CA TRP A 346 -31.75 12.37 -11.50
C TRP A 346 -33.12 11.75 -11.20
N GLU A 347 -33.20 10.43 -10.99
CA GLU A 347 -34.42 9.75 -10.61
C GLU A 347 -34.97 10.22 -9.25
N LEU A 348 -34.09 10.53 -8.29
CA LEU A 348 -34.45 11.06 -6.97
C LEU A 348 -34.99 12.49 -7.04
N VAL A 349 -34.33 13.37 -7.79
CA VAL A 349 -34.77 14.76 -8.00
C VAL A 349 -36.15 14.81 -8.67
N ASN A 350 -36.39 13.95 -9.66
CA ASN A 350 -37.71 13.84 -10.30
C ASN A 350 -38.83 13.37 -9.35
N ARG A 351 -38.47 12.79 -8.20
CA ARG A 351 -39.38 12.38 -7.13
C ARG A 351 -39.39 13.35 -5.96
N ASP A 352 -38.83 14.55 -6.14
CA ASP A 352 -38.75 15.59 -5.11
C ASP A 352 -37.95 15.12 -3.88
N VAL A 353 -36.84 14.39 -4.10
CA VAL A 353 -35.91 13.95 -3.05
C VAL A 353 -34.57 14.69 -3.22
N SER A 354 -34.11 15.34 -2.15
CA SER A 354 -32.82 16.06 -2.14
C SER A 354 -31.67 15.09 -1.80
N VAL A 355 -30.50 15.31 -2.41
CA VAL A 355 -29.29 14.51 -2.17
C VAL A 355 -28.16 15.42 -1.67
N ARG A 356 -27.41 14.98 -0.65
CA ARG A 356 -26.25 15.72 -0.12
C ARG A 356 -25.05 14.80 0.10
N PHE A 357 -23.90 15.22 -0.38
CA PHE A 357 -22.60 14.58 -0.11
C PHE A 357 -21.99 15.21 1.13
N ILE A 358 -21.58 14.38 2.11
CA ILE A 358 -21.16 14.84 3.42
C ILE A 358 -19.69 14.43 3.69
N PRO A 359 -18.73 15.39 3.66
CA PRO A 359 -17.30 15.10 3.80
C PRO A 359 -16.85 14.89 5.25
N GLN A 360 -17.67 15.27 6.23
CA GLN A 360 -17.30 15.23 7.65
C GLN A 360 -18.32 14.43 8.46
N TRP A 361 -17.82 13.47 9.25
CA TRP A 361 -18.66 12.62 10.09
C TRP A 361 -19.56 13.43 11.04
N SER A 362 -19.06 14.52 11.63
CA SER A 362 -19.84 15.37 12.55
C SER A 362 -21.08 15.99 11.88
N GLU A 363 -20.97 16.34 10.60
CA GLU A 363 -22.11 16.82 9.83
C GLU A 363 -23.06 15.65 9.50
N LEU A 364 -22.52 14.49 9.12
CA LEU A 364 -23.32 13.31 8.81
C LEU A 364 -24.15 12.90 10.03
N GLU A 365 -23.52 12.76 11.21
CA GLU A 365 -24.15 12.41 12.47
C GLU A 365 -25.29 13.37 12.83
N SER A 366 -25.08 14.69 12.67
CA SER A 366 -26.09 15.69 13.02
C SER A 366 -27.25 15.78 12.03
N THR A 367 -27.05 15.36 10.78
CA THR A 367 -28.08 15.39 9.72
C THR A 367 -28.82 14.07 9.56
N LEU A 368 -28.25 12.95 10.02
CA LEU A 368 -28.80 11.60 9.86
C LEU A 368 -30.18 11.44 10.50
N SER A 369 -30.52 12.22 11.52
CA SER A 369 -31.85 12.18 12.15
C SER A 369 -32.99 12.60 11.21
N ASN A 370 -32.68 13.42 10.20
CA ASN A 370 -33.64 13.99 9.26
C ASN A 370 -33.52 13.39 7.85
N ALA A 371 -32.63 12.42 7.66
CA ALA A 371 -32.43 11.73 6.40
C ALA A 371 -33.45 10.60 6.22
N SER A 372 -33.88 10.37 4.98
CA SER A 372 -34.66 9.20 4.59
C SER A 372 -33.74 8.03 4.23
N ALA A 373 -32.59 8.31 3.62
CA ALA A 373 -31.61 7.29 3.27
C ALA A 373 -30.15 7.74 3.50
N LEU A 374 -29.29 6.77 3.76
CA LEU A 374 -27.84 6.91 3.81
C LEU A 374 -27.21 5.98 2.77
N ILE A 375 -26.36 6.51 1.90
CA ILE A 375 -25.57 5.78 0.91
C ILE A 375 -24.11 5.73 1.37
N ILE A 376 -23.56 4.53 1.41
CA ILE A 376 -22.14 4.23 1.67
C ILE A 376 -21.65 3.38 0.50
N ALA A 377 -20.54 3.76 -0.13
CA ALA A 377 -20.07 3.15 -1.36
C ALA A 377 -18.56 2.96 -1.31
N SER A 378 -18.11 1.71 -1.22
CA SER A 378 -16.69 1.32 -1.18
C SER A 378 -15.82 2.23 -0.27
N PRO A 379 -16.11 2.29 1.05
CA PRO A 379 -15.30 3.06 2.00
C PRO A 379 -13.85 2.57 2.04
N THR A 380 -12.91 3.49 2.26
CA THR A 380 -11.48 3.16 2.41
C THR A 380 -11.04 3.15 3.88
N LYS A 381 -11.87 3.65 4.79
CA LYS A 381 -11.61 3.68 6.24
C LYS A 381 -12.69 2.89 7.00
N PRO A 382 -12.32 2.04 7.96
CA PRO A 382 -13.30 1.32 8.76
C PRO A 382 -14.10 2.29 9.66
N TYR A 383 -15.36 1.95 9.91
CA TYR A 383 -16.20 2.65 10.87
C TYR A 383 -15.90 2.18 12.29
N SER A 384 -15.85 3.12 13.22
CA SER A 384 -15.71 2.83 14.64
C SER A 384 -17.00 2.28 15.24
N LEU A 385 -16.90 1.61 16.39
CA LEU A 385 -18.06 1.03 17.08
C LEU A 385 -19.17 2.06 17.35
N LYS A 386 -18.80 3.28 17.76
CA LYS A 386 -19.74 4.37 18.04
C LYS A 386 -20.47 4.85 16.77
N GLU A 387 -19.74 4.96 15.66
CA GLU A 387 -20.31 5.34 14.36
C GLU A 387 -21.29 4.27 13.86
N CYS A 388 -20.92 3.00 13.99
CA CYS A 388 -21.80 1.87 13.69
C CYS A 388 -23.09 1.93 14.52
N GLU A 389 -23.02 2.18 15.83
CA GLU A 389 -24.21 2.29 16.70
C GLU A 389 -25.16 3.41 16.26
N ILE A 390 -24.63 4.54 15.79
CA ILE A 390 -25.42 5.66 15.27
C ILE A 390 -26.16 5.28 13.99
N ILE A 391 -25.47 4.61 13.05
CA ILE A 391 -26.06 4.12 11.80
C ILE A 391 -27.10 3.02 12.08
N GLU A 392 -26.82 2.11 13.01
CA GLU A 392 -27.79 1.09 13.45
C GLU A 392 -29.05 1.72 14.03
N ALA A 393 -28.91 2.80 14.83
CA ALA A 393 -30.04 3.54 15.37
C ALA A 393 -30.85 4.26 14.28
N PHE A 394 -30.18 4.81 13.25
CA PHE A 394 -30.83 5.38 12.08
C PHE A 394 -31.71 4.35 11.34
N VAL A 395 -31.15 3.18 11.02
CA VAL A 395 -31.91 2.09 10.38
C VAL A 395 -33.06 1.63 11.30
N GLY A 396 -32.80 1.44 12.61
CA GLY A 396 -33.82 1.00 13.55
C GLY A 396 -35.07 1.90 13.62
N ARG A 397 -34.92 3.21 13.34
CA ARG A 397 -36.02 4.19 13.31
C ARG A 397 -36.82 4.24 12.00
N GLY A 398 -36.46 3.44 11.00
CA GLY A 398 -37.11 3.46 9.68
C GLY A 398 -36.25 3.99 8.55
N GLY A 399 -34.99 4.38 8.82
CA GLY A 399 -34.07 4.82 7.78
C GLY A 399 -33.69 3.70 6.80
N LEU A 400 -33.38 4.08 5.57
CA LEU A 400 -32.87 3.18 4.54
C LEU A 400 -31.35 3.32 4.43
N LEU A 401 -30.61 2.24 4.68
CA LEU A 401 -29.17 2.18 4.45
C LEU A 401 -28.90 1.47 3.12
N ILE A 402 -28.12 2.09 2.25
CA ILE A 402 -27.72 1.52 0.97
C ILE A 402 -26.20 1.36 0.97
N LEU A 403 -25.74 0.14 0.77
CA LEU A 403 -24.33 -0.22 0.72
C LEU A 403 -23.98 -0.65 -0.69
N PHE A 404 -23.07 0.07 -1.34
CA PHE A 404 -22.44 -0.36 -2.58
C PHE A 404 -21.00 -0.80 -2.31
N PHE A 405 -20.58 -1.85 -2.99
CA PHE A 405 -19.21 -2.31 -2.94
C PHE A 405 -18.76 -2.79 -4.30
N ASP A 406 -17.65 -2.25 -4.77
CA ASP A 406 -17.04 -2.63 -6.04
C ASP A 406 -15.59 -3.10 -5.81
N PRO A 407 -15.27 -4.37 -6.10
CA PRO A 407 -13.91 -4.91 -6.05
C PRO A 407 -12.87 -4.11 -6.83
N ALA A 408 -13.24 -3.39 -7.89
CA ALA A 408 -12.33 -2.53 -8.64
C ALA A 408 -11.84 -1.33 -7.80
N MET A 409 -12.64 -0.87 -6.84
CA MET A 409 -12.41 0.37 -6.09
C MET A 409 -11.63 0.18 -4.78
N GLU A 410 -11.72 -0.98 -4.13
CA GLU A 410 -11.12 -1.22 -2.79
C GLU A 410 -9.62 -1.50 -2.83
N TRP A 411 -9.12 -2.14 -3.90
CA TRP A 411 -7.76 -2.69 -3.91
C TRP A 411 -6.65 -1.69 -4.23
N LEU A 412 -6.99 -0.44 -4.52
CA LEU A 412 -5.98 0.57 -4.90
C LEU A 412 -5.14 1.04 -3.71
N GLU A 413 -5.64 1.01 -2.47
CA GLU A 413 -5.00 1.75 -1.35
C GLU A 413 -5.08 1.12 0.06
N THR A 414 -5.80 0.01 0.26
CA THR A 414 -6.11 -0.50 1.63
C THR A 414 -5.40 -1.82 1.97
N PRO A 415 -4.79 -1.97 3.17
CA PRO A 415 -4.29 -3.25 3.63
C PRO A 415 -5.43 -4.28 3.69
N THR A 416 -5.22 -5.46 3.10
CA THR A 416 -6.17 -6.58 2.99
C THR A 416 -6.78 -7.08 4.31
N LEU A 417 -6.35 -6.54 5.46
CA LEU A 417 -6.81 -6.91 6.79
C LEU A 417 -7.99 -6.08 7.32
N LEU A 418 -8.27 -4.91 6.74
CA LEU A 418 -9.19 -3.93 7.35
C LEU A 418 -10.62 -3.93 6.79
N GLU A 419 -10.89 -4.62 5.66
CA GLU A 419 -12.18 -4.72 4.95
C GLU A 419 -13.19 -3.61 5.35
N PRO A 420 -12.94 -2.34 4.97
CA PRO A 420 -13.60 -1.20 5.60
C PRO A 420 -15.13 -1.26 5.58
N ILE A 421 -15.73 -1.75 4.49
CA ILE A 421 -17.19 -1.85 4.41
C ILE A 421 -17.76 -2.90 5.36
N ASN A 422 -17.01 -3.98 5.62
CA ASN A 422 -17.41 -5.06 6.51
C ASN A 422 -17.32 -4.69 7.99
N SER A 423 -16.61 -3.61 8.33
CA SER A 423 -16.67 -3.01 9.68
C SER A 423 -18.10 -2.58 10.07
N LEU A 424 -18.93 -2.20 9.08
CA LEU A 424 -20.33 -1.81 9.27
C LEU A 424 -21.30 -2.90 8.83
N SER A 425 -21.13 -3.48 7.64
CA SER A 425 -22.13 -4.37 7.02
C SER A 425 -22.44 -5.61 7.88
N THR A 426 -21.42 -6.14 8.57
CA THR A 426 -21.53 -7.32 9.45
C THR A 426 -22.49 -7.10 10.62
N ARG A 427 -22.67 -5.85 11.07
CA ARG A 427 -23.65 -5.46 12.10
C ARG A 427 -25.10 -5.71 11.67
N PHE A 428 -25.34 -5.77 10.36
CA PHE A 428 -26.64 -6.09 9.77
C PHE A 428 -26.73 -7.56 9.29
N GLY A 429 -25.73 -8.38 9.62
CA GLY A 429 -25.67 -9.79 9.27
C GLY A 429 -25.54 -10.04 7.76
N ILE A 430 -24.82 -9.15 7.08
CA ILE A 430 -24.37 -9.29 5.69
C ILE A 430 -22.87 -9.01 5.65
N SER A 431 -22.14 -9.58 4.70
CA SER A 431 -20.73 -9.23 4.49
C SER A 431 -20.38 -9.36 3.01
N PHE A 432 -19.64 -8.41 2.48
CA PHE A 432 -19.14 -8.44 1.11
C PHE A 432 -17.95 -9.39 1.02
N ALA A 433 -17.94 -10.26 0.02
CA ALA A 433 -16.82 -11.14 -0.21
C ALA A 433 -15.67 -10.43 -0.92
N MET A 434 -14.45 -10.89 -0.65
CA MET A 434 -13.28 -10.44 -1.40
C MET A 434 -13.29 -10.98 -2.84
N GLY A 435 -12.71 -10.19 -3.75
CA GLY A 435 -12.58 -10.52 -5.18
C GLY A 435 -13.86 -10.29 -5.96
N TYR A 436 -13.88 -10.80 -7.19
CA TYR A 436 -14.95 -10.58 -8.16
C TYR A 436 -15.53 -11.91 -8.64
N LEU A 437 -16.72 -11.82 -9.21
CA LEU A 437 -17.43 -12.91 -9.84
C LEU A 437 -17.14 -12.92 -11.34
N TYR A 438 -17.12 -14.11 -11.93
CA TYR A 438 -16.98 -14.25 -13.37
C TYR A 438 -17.72 -15.47 -13.90
N ASN A 439 -18.18 -15.39 -15.15
CA ASN A 439 -18.82 -16.48 -15.86
C ASN A 439 -18.20 -16.60 -17.27
N ASN A 440 -17.62 -17.75 -17.59
CA ASN A 440 -16.96 -17.95 -18.88
C ASN A 440 -17.94 -18.20 -20.03
N GLU A 441 -19.18 -18.61 -19.72
CA GLU A 441 -20.17 -19.04 -20.71
C GLU A 441 -21.27 -18.00 -20.89
N GLU A 442 -21.86 -17.53 -19.79
CA GLU A 442 -22.95 -16.55 -19.79
C GLU A 442 -22.47 -15.21 -19.25
N ASN A 443 -21.87 -14.39 -20.12
CA ASN A 443 -21.37 -13.06 -19.79
C ASN A 443 -21.69 -12.03 -20.88
N TYR A 444 -21.60 -10.75 -20.52
CA TYR A 444 -21.71 -9.63 -21.46
C TYR A 444 -20.33 -9.24 -21.99
N GLY A 445 -19.90 -9.91 -23.07
CA GLY A 445 -18.68 -9.61 -23.82
C GLY A 445 -17.37 -10.04 -23.14
N ILE A 446 -17.21 -9.71 -21.84
CA ILE A 446 -16.07 -10.09 -21.02
C ILE A 446 -16.56 -10.94 -19.84
N TYR A 447 -15.81 -12.00 -19.54
CA TYR A 447 -16.13 -13.01 -18.53
C TYR A 447 -16.49 -12.48 -17.12
N ARG A 448 -16.03 -11.29 -16.72
CA ARG A 448 -16.35 -10.66 -15.43
C ARG A 448 -17.64 -9.84 -15.42
N ASN A 449 -18.25 -9.61 -16.59
CA ASN A 449 -19.52 -8.89 -16.73
C ASN A 449 -20.63 -9.91 -16.69
N ILE A 450 -21.12 -10.19 -15.49
CA ILE A 450 -21.99 -11.33 -15.21
C ILE A 450 -23.46 -10.96 -15.37
N TYR A 451 -24.26 -11.91 -15.84
CA TYR A 451 -25.71 -11.79 -15.80
C TYR A 451 -26.26 -12.15 -14.42
N VAL A 452 -27.32 -11.44 -14.03
CA VAL A 452 -28.13 -11.72 -12.84
C VAL A 452 -29.52 -12.08 -13.36
N ARG A 453 -29.97 -13.31 -13.10
CA ARG A 453 -31.18 -13.89 -13.72
C ARG A 453 -32.20 -14.40 -12.72
N GLU A 454 -31.79 -14.59 -11.47
CA GLU A 454 -32.66 -15.11 -10.43
C GLU A 454 -33.01 -14.01 -9.43
N PHE A 455 -34.30 -13.84 -9.15
CA PHE A 455 -34.81 -12.74 -8.32
C PHE A 455 -35.91 -13.20 -7.36
N THR A 456 -35.86 -12.74 -6.13
CA THR A 456 -37.00 -12.83 -5.20
C THR A 456 -37.98 -11.70 -5.50
N LYS A 457 -39.28 -11.98 -5.56
CA LYS A 457 -40.31 -10.95 -5.78
C LYS A 457 -40.33 -9.93 -4.62
N ASN A 458 -39.95 -8.69 -4.91
CA ASN A 458 -40.07 -7.56 -4.00
C ASN A 458 -40.09 -6.23 -4.80
N PRO A 459 -40.38 -5.06 -4.19
CA PRO A 459 -40.45 -3.79 -4.92
C PRO A 459 -39.16 -3.41 -5.67
N LEU A 460 -37.99 -3.78 -5.17
CA LEU A 460 -36.71 -3.47 -5.82
C LEU A 460 -36.52 -4.28 -7.11
N THR A 461 -36.95 -5.55 -7.11
CA THR A 461 -36.82 -6.48 -8.24
C THR A 461 -38.06 -6.52 -9.13
N GLN A 462 -39.02 -5.62 -8.91
CA GLN A 462 -40.31 -5.67 -9.60
C GLN A 462 -40.14 -5.44 -11.11
N GLY A 463 -40.57 -6.44 -11.88
CA GLY A 463 -40.52 -6.41 -13.34
C GLY A 463 -39.11 -6.49 -13.91
N ILE A 464 -38.11 -6.85 -13.12
CA ILE A 464 -36.76 -7.15 -13.58
C ILE A 464 -36.73 -8.59 -14.08
N THR A 465 -36.20 -8.79 -15.28
CA THR A 465 -35.99 -10.09 -15.92
C THR A 465 -34.52 -10.45 -15.98
N SER A 466 -33.65 -9.44 -16.04
CA SER A 466 -32.22 -9.60 -16.28
C SER A 466 -31.47 -8.35 -15.87
N LEU A 467 -30.31 -8.52 -15.24
CA LEU A 467 -29.36 -7.43 -15.03
C LEU A 467 -27.98 -7.87 -15.52
N ILE A 468 -27.12 -6.89 -15.79
CA ILE A 468 -25.68 -7.11 -15.99
C ILE A 468 -24.95 -6.32 -14.93
N PHE A 469 -24.16 -7.01 -14.13
CA PHE A 469 -23.26 -6.39 -13.16
C PHE A 469 -21.81 -6.50 -13.64
N PHE A 470 -21.03 -5.47 -13.36
CA PHE A 470 -19.64 -5.32 -13.79
C PHE A 470 -18.73 -5.44 -12.58
N THR A 471 -17.58 -6.10 -12.73
CA THR A 471 -16.59 -6.31 -11.64
C THR A 471 -17.17 -6.81 -10.31
N ALA A 472 -18.35 -7.42 -10.33
CA ALA A 472 -19.19 -7.58 -9.15
C ALA A 472 -18.64 -8.60 -8.15
N THR A 473 -18.89 -8.39 -6.86
CA THR A 473 -18.72 -9.43 -5.84
C THR A 473 -20.06 -10.03 -5.41
N TYR A 474 -19.97 -11.06 -4.59
CA TYR A 474 -21.12 -11.64 -3.89
C TYR A 474 -21.20 -11.16 -2.45
N ILE A 475 -22.44 -11.12 -1.95
CA ILE A 475 -22.78 -10.77 -0.59
C ILE A 475 -23.10 -12.07 0.16
N ARG A 476 -22.34 -12.36 1.21
CA ARG A 476 -22.65 -13.44 2.13
C ARG A 476 -23.73 -12.99 3.08
N SER A 477 -24.83 -13.75 3.10
CA SER A 477 -25.95 -13.52 3.98
C SER A 477 -26.72 -14.81 4.21
N GLN A 478 -27.23 -15.04 5.43
CA GLN A 478 -28.17 -16.12 5.69
C GLN A 478 -29.55 -15.69 5.23
N ASP A 479 -30.03 -16.25 4.10
CA ASP A 479 -31.38 -16.08 3.54
C ASP A 479 -31.85 -14.64 3.28
N LYS A 480 -30.92 -13.69 3.09
CA LYS A 480 -31.22 -12.26 2.79
C LYS A 480 -30.92 -11.85 1.35
N GLY A 481 -30.42 -12.76 0.53
CA GLY A 481 -30.23 -12.52 -0.90
C GLY A 481 -31.55 -12.31 -1.61
N ILE A 482 -31.61 -11.37 -2.56
CA ILE A 482 -32.81 -11.11 -3.38
C ILE A 482 -32.54 -11.12 -4.88
N ALA A 483 -31.26 -11.10 -5.28
CA ALA A 483 -30.83 -11.33 -6.65
C ALA A 483 -29.55 -12.17 -6.67
N TRP A 484 -29.45 -13.10 -7.62
CA TRP A 484 -28.31 -14.02 -7.76
C TRP A 484 -27.75 -14.03 -9.18
N ALA A 485 -26.42 -14.12 -9.24
CA ALA A 485 -25.69 -14.31 -10.48
C ALA A 485 -26.15 -15.60 -11.18
N SER A 486 -26.03 -15.64 -12.51
CA SER A 486 -26.46 -16.78 -13.30
C SER A 486 -25.68 -18.06 -12.97
N GLU A 487 -26.25 -19.21 -13.34
CA GLU A 487 -25.62 -20.51 -13.10
C GLU A 487 -24.25 -20.60 -13.81
N GLY A 488 -23.31 -21.32 -13.21
CA GLY A 488 -21.95 -21.42 -13.73
C GLY A 488 -21.05 -20.21 -13.42
N THR A 489 -21.54 -19.23 -12.65
CA THR A 489 -20.71 -18.13 -12.14
C THR A 489 -19.73 -18.62 -11.06
N TYR A 490 -18.47 -18.21 -11.18
CA TYR A 490 -17.37 -18.51 -10.27
C TYR A 490 -16.99 -17.29 -9.43
N SER A 491 -16.43 -17.52 -8.25
CA SER A 491 -15.68 -16.50 -7.52
C SER A 491 -14.19 -16.58 -7.86
N SER A 492 -13.54 -15.43 -8.11
CA SER A 492 -12.10 -15.35 -8.39
C SER A 492 -11.20 -15.67 -7.20
N VAL A 493 -11.73 -15.67 -5.98
CA VAL A 493 -10.98 -16.03 -4.77
C VAL A 493 -11.10 -17.52 -4.46
N THR A 494 -12.30 -18.09 -4.56
CA THR A 494 -12.52 -19.50 -4.22
C THR A 494 -12.30 -20.42 -5.42
N GLU A 495 -12.31 -19.89 -6.64
CA GLU A 495 -12.30 -20.64 -7.90
C GLU A 495 -13.41 -21.71 -7.96
N ARG A 496 -14.57 -21.45 -7.34
CA ARG A 496 -15.73 -22.36 -7.27
C ARG A 496 -17.01 -21.74 -7.79
N THR A 497 -17.89 -22.60 -8.32
CA THR A 497 -19.27 -22.26 -8.63
C THR A 497 -20.17 -22.49 -7.43
N GLU A 498 -20.93 -21.47 -7.06
CA GLU A 498 -21.98 -21.53 -6.04
C GLU A 498 -23.13 -20.60 -6.46
N ARG A 499 -24.24 -20.63 -5.70
CA ARG A 499 -25.35 -19.70 -5.90
C ARG A 499 -25.01 -18.36 -5.26
N TYR A 500 -24.32 -17.48 -5.99
CA TYR A 500 -23.80 -16.21 -5.50
C TYR A 500 -24.87 -15.10 -5.51
N SER A 501 -25.22 -14.59 -4.33
CA SER A 501 -26.12 -13.43 -4.21
C SER A 501 -25.33 -12.14 -4.46
N VAL A 502 -25.82 -11.28 -5.35
CA VAL A 502 -25.18 -10.00 -5.70
C VAL A 502 -25.97 -8.79 -5.19
N ILE A 503 -27.24 -9.00 -4.79
CA ILE A 503 -28.05 -8.02 -4.08
C ILE A 503 -28.66 -8.69 -2.86
N ALA A 504 -28.50 -8.07 -1.69
CA ALA A 504 -29.12 -8.50 -0.45
C ALA A 504 -30.01 -7.41 0.13
N LEU A 505 -31.10 -7.80 0.77
CA LEU A 505 -32.01 -6.90 1.47
C LEU A 505 -32.27 -7.43 2.88
N VAL A 506 -32.07 -6.56 3.87
CA VAL A 506 -32.25 -6.85 5.29
C VAL A 506 -33.27 -5.89 5.88
N GLU A 507 -34.23 -6.41 6.64
CA GLU A 507 -35.14 -5.58 7.44
C GLU A 507 -34.65 -5.55 8.89
N ARG A 508 -34.61 -4.35 9.50
CA ARG A 508 -34.20 -4.18 10.90
C ARG A 508 -35.06 -3.11 11.58
N GLY A 509 -35.92 -3.54 12.50
CA GLY A 509 -36.94 -2.67 13.07
C GLY A 509 -37.90 -2.22 11.98
N ASN A 510 -38.07 -0.91 11.82
CA ASN A 510 -38.89 -0.34 10.74
C ASN A 510 -38.07 0.03 9.48
N GLY A 511 -36.74 -0.07 9.54
CA GLY A 511 -35.87 0.32 8.43
C GLY A 511 -35.34 -0.86 7.63
N LYS A 512 -34.60 -0.54 6.58
CA LYS A 512 -34.08 -1.52 5.62
C LYS A 512 -32.62 -1.24 5.31
N VAL A 513 -31.88 -2.30 5.01
CA VAL A 513 -30.53 -2.24 4.46
C VAL A 513 -30.55 -2.94 3.10
N ILE A 514 -30.12 -2.25 2.05
CA ILE A 514 -29.95 -2.83 0.71
C ILE A 514 -28.47 -2.81 0.41
N ALA A 515 -27.93 -3.96 0.01
CA ALA A 515 -26.53 -4.12 -0.34
C ALA A 515 -26.39 -4.57 -1.78
N PHE A 516 -25.50 -3.94 -2.53
CA PHE A 516 -25.16 -4.23 -3.92
C PHE A 516 -23.68 -4.56 -4.03
N GLY A 517 -23.35 -5.71 -4.61
CA GLY A 517 -21.98 -6.13 -4.88
C GLY A 517 -21.37 -5.51 -6.15
N ASP A 518 -22.02 -4.50 -6.72
CA ASP A 518 -21.58 -3.74 -7.89
C ASP A 518 -22.06 -2.28 -7.73
N LEU A 519 -21.24 -1.32 -8.16
CA LEU A 519 -21.59 0.10 -8.26
C LEU A 519 -21.70 0.55 -9.74
N THR A 520 -20.97 -0.11 -10.63
CA THR A 520 -20.78 0.29 -12.03
C THR A 520 -22.08 0.32 -12.83
N PHE A 521 -23.07 -0.53 -12.49
CA PHE A 521 -24.39 -0.50 -13.13
C PHE A 521 -25.14 0.83 -13.01
N LEU A 522 -24.74 1.74 -12.11
CA LEU A 522 -25.33 3.08 -11.97
C LEU A 522 -24.85 4.08 -13.04
N ILE A 523 -23.74 3.78 -13.70
CA ILE A 523 -22.98 4.72 -14.53
C ILE A 523 -23.39 4.57 -16.00
N GLU A 524 -23.42 5.67 -16.75
CA GLU A 524 -23.58 5.59 -18.21
C GLU A 524 -22.31 5.03 -18.90
N PRO A 525 -22.44 4.14 -19.90
CA PRO A 525 -23.67 3.63 -20.50
C PRO A 525 -24.22 2.36 -19.82
N TYR A 526 -23.56 1.83 -18.80
CA TYR A 526 -23.88 0.55 -18.14
C TYR A 526 -25.29 0.49 -17.54
N CYS A 527 -25.82 1.62 -17.11
CA CYS A 527 -27.18 1.74 -16.58
C CYS A 527 -28.27 1.41 -17.61
N TYR A 528 -28.00 1.49 -18.91
CA TYR A 528 -28.98 1.18 -19.96
C TYR A 528 -28.93 -0.28 -20.46
N LEU A 529 -28.06 -1.11 -19.86
CA LEU A 529 -27.93 -2.51 -20.25
C LEU A 529 -28.94 -3.38 -19.49
N GLU A 530 -29.61 -4.28 -20.22
CA GLU A 530 -30.73 -5.09 -19.70
C GLU A 530 -31.74 -4.24 -18.90
N ASP A 531 -32.19 -4.70 -17.72
CA ASP A 531 -33.11 -3.97 -16.85
C ASP A 531 -32.38 -3.11 -15.79
N ASN A 532 -31.09 -2.79 -15.94
CA ASN A 532 -30.31 -2.02 -14.95
C ASN A 532 -30.98 -0.67 -14.61
N TYR A 533 -31.42 0.08 -15.61
CA TYR A 533 -32.11 1.35 -15.41
C TYR A 533 -33.38 1.17 -14.56
N LYS A 534 -34.11 0.08 -14.80
CA LYS A 534 -35.33 -0.25 -14.06
C LYS A 534 -35.03 -0.56 -12.60
N LEU A 535 -33.92 -1.23 -12.30
CA LEU A 535 -33.44 -1.42 -10.94
C LEU A 535 -33.18 -0.07 -10.24
N ILE A 536 -32.53 0.87 -10.94
CA ILE A 536 -32.26 2.23 -10.42
C ILE A 536 -33.57 2.97 -10.15
N ALA A 537 -34.53 2.93 -11.09
CA ALA A 537 -35.83 3.57 -10.93
C ALA A 537 -36.65 2.96 -9.78
N ASN A 538 -36.59 1.62 -9.59
CA ASN A 538 -37.21 0.94 -8.45
C ASN A 538 -36.54 1.38 -7.13
N LEU A 539 -35.21 1.46 -7.08
CA LEU A 539 -34.46 1.93 -5.91
C LEU A 539 -34.84 3.38 -5.54
N ALA A 540 -34.88 4.28 -6.51
CA ALA A 540 -35.29 5.68 -6.30
C ALA A 540 -36.73 5.78 -5.77
N SER A 541 -37.62 4.91 -6.25
CA SER A 541 -39.01 4.85 -5.77
C SER A 541 -39.09 4.37 -4.31
N ILE A 542 -38.30 3.36 -3.94
CA ILE A 542 -38.19 2.90 -2.54
C ILE A 542 -37.68 4.02 -1.64
N ILE A 543 -36.63 4.74 -2.06
CA ILE A 543 -36.05 5.86 -1.29
C ILE A 543 -37.11 6.96 -1.06
N ALA A 544 -37.90 7.28 -2.08
CA ALA A 544 -38.93 8.33 -2.01
C ALA A 544 -40.13 7.97 -1.10
N GLU A 545 -40.38 6.67 -0.87
CA GLU A 545 -41.49 6.19 -0.03
C GLU A 545 -41.13 6.11 1.47
N VAL A 546 -39.86 6.28 1.84
CA VAL A 546 -39.42 6.20 3.24
C VAL A 546 -40.03 7.34 4.05
N LYS A 547 -40.88 6.99 5.02
CA LYS A 547 -41.48 7.94 5.98
C LYS A 547 -40.64 7.98 7.26
N ILE A 548 -40.00 9.11 7.50
CA ILE A 548 -39.23 9.34 8.73
C ILE A 548 -40.20 9.56 9.88
N GLN A 549 -40.08 8.80 10.97
CA GLN A 549 -40.73 9.18 12.22
C GLN A 549 -39.96 10.36 12.81
N PRO A 550 -40.58 11.55 12.98
CA PRO A 550 -39.89 12.69 13.54
C PRO A 550 -39.47 12.36 14.97
N THR A 551 -38.17 12.43 15.23
CA THR A 551 -37.66 12.40 16.59
C THR A 551 -38.14 13.69 17.26
N PRO A 552 -38.74 13.68 18.47
CA PRO A 552 -38.87 14.91 19.23
C PRO A 552 -37.47 15.52 19.34
N PRO A 553 -37.31 16.84 19.19
CA PRO A 553 -36.00 17.45 19.24
C PRO A 553 -35.35 17.02 20.54
N THR A 554 -34.26 16.26 20.44
CA THR A 554 -33.39 16.03 21.58
C THR A 554 -33.05 17.44 22.06
N PRO A 555 -33.40 17.83 23.30
CA PRO A 555 -33.11 19.17 23.76
C PRO A 555 -31.61 19.35 23.55
N GLU A 556 -31.24 20.31 22.70
CA GLU A 556 -29.85 20.72 22.52
C GLU A 556 -29.30 20.86 23.92
N LYS A 557 -28.33 20.00 24.28
CA LYS A 557 -27.65 20.13 25.55
C LYS A 557 -26.94 21.47 25.49
N LYS A 558 -27.50 22.48 26.17
CA LYS A 558 -26.96 23.84 26.20
C LYS A 558 -26.25 24.02 27.52
N ILE A 559 -25.02 24.49 27.48
CA ILE A 559 -24.35 24.95 28.68
C ILE A 559 -24.76 26.41 28.87
N THR A 560 -25.62 26.68 29.84
CA THR A 560 -26.01 28.03 30.23
C THR A 560 -24.98 28.64 31.20
N ARG A 561 -25.08 29.96 31.40
CA ARG A 561 -24.18 30.72 32.28
C ARG A 561 -24.21 30.14 33.70
N PRO A 562 -23.04 29.89 34.32
CA PRO A 562 -22.98 29.32 35.66
C PRO A 562 -23.40 30.35 36.71
N GLU A 563 -24.39 30.01 37.53
CA GLU A 563 -24.80 30.81 38.68
C GLU A 563 -24.02 30.37 39.93
N LEU A 564 -22.99 31.15 40.28
CA LEU A 564 -22.11 30.90 41.41
C LEU A 564 -22.31 31.96 42.49
N PRO A 565 -22.95 31.64 43.64
CA PRO A 565 -23.17 32.59 44.73
C PRO A 565 -21.86 33.24 45.23
N ILE A 566 -21.96 34.46 45.76
CA ILE A 566 -20.86 35.12 46.45
C ILE A 566 -20.42 34.24 47.63
N GLY A 567 -19.12 34.04 47.78
CA GLY A 567 -18.56 33.11 48.76
C GLY A 567 -18.39 31.67 48.24
N THR A 568 -18.73 31.39 46.97
CA THR A 568 -18.38 30.10 46.34
C THR A 568 -16.87 29.91 46.30
N GLU A 569 -16.41 28.76 46.77
CA GLU A 569 -15.01 28.35 46.77
C GLU A 569 -14.81 27.14 45.85
N LYS A 570 -13.81 27.18 44.97
CA LYS A 570 -13.39 26.05 44.14
C LYS A 570 -11.93 25.73 44.42
N HIS A 571 -11.61 24.46 44.53
CA HIS A 571 -10.23 23.99 44.68
C HIS A 571 -9.80 23.29 43.41
N PHE A 572 -8.73 23.76 42.79
CA PHE A 572 -8.13 23.18 41.60
C PHE A 572 -6.76 22.60 41.91
N ILE A 573 -6.35 21.62 41.11
CA ILE A 573 -4.96 21.22 40.95
C ILE A 573 -4.44 21.81 39.66
N GLU A 574 -3.37 22.59 39.76
CA GLU A 574 -2.64 23.14 38.62
C GLU A 574 -1.31 22.39 38.47
N ARG A 575 -1.03 21.92 37.25
CA ARG A 575 0.24 21.30 36.87
C ARG A 575 0.93 22.16 35.82
N VAL A 576 2.19 22.52 36.06
CA VAL A 576 3.02 23.32 35.14
C VAL A 576 4.36 22.63 34.99
N ASP A 577 4.72 22.22 33.76
CA ASP A 577 6.00 21.57 33.44
C ASP A 577 6.47 20.49 34.46
N SER A 578 5.51 19.74 35.04
CA SER A 578 5.65 18.66 36.06
C SER A 578 5.55 19.05 37.54
N GLU A 579 5.39 20.33 37.88
CA GLU A 579 5.11 20.75 39.26
C GLU A 579 3.61 20.87 39.52
N GLU A 580 3.13 20.21 40.58
CA GLU A 580 1.73 20.24 40.99
C GLU A 580 1.51 21.20 42.17
N ARG A 581 0.49 22.06 42.08
CA ARG A 581 0.12 22.99 43.14
C ARG A 581 -1.40 23.11 43.31
N MET A 582 -1.84 23.31 44.54
CA MET A 582 -3.25 23.59 44.84
C MET A 582 -3.56 25.06 44.57
N VAL A 583 -4.69 25.33 43.92
CA VAL A 583 -5.20 26.68 43.65
C VAL A 583 -6.59 26.81 44.22
N ARG A 584 -6.81 27.82 45.08
CA ARG A 584 -8.13 28.11 45.65
C ARG A 584 -8.73 29.33 44.97
N TRP A 585 -9.85 29.14 44.30
CA TRP A 585 -10.63 30.18 43.63
C TRP A 585 -11.81 30.56 44.50
N VAL A 586 -12.04 31.86 44.70
CA VAL A 586 -13.08 32.39 45.59
C VAL A 586 -13.85 33.50 44.86
N ARG A 587 -15.17 33.41 44.85
CA ARG A 587 -16.05 34.52 44.39
C ARG A 587 -16.19 35.54 45.53
N VAL A 588 -15.47 36.66 45.44
CA VAL A 588 -15.39 37.66 46.52
C VAL A 588 -16.59 38.61 46.50
N SER A 589 -17.01 39.05 45.32
CA SER A 589 -18.20 39.89 45.11
C SER A 589 -18.81 39.63 43.74
N GLU A 590 -19.83 40.39 43.33
CA GLU A 590 -20.38 40.32 41.97
C GLU A 590 -19.35 40.68 40.89
N LEU A 591 -18.33 41.47 41.25
CA LEU A 591 -17.36 42.04 40.31
C LEU A 591 -15.93 41.62 40.61
N GLU A 592 -15.70 40.73 41.57
CA GLU A 592 -14.36 40.33 42.00
C GLU A 592 -14.25 38.82 42.23
N VAL A 593 -13.18 38.25 41.68
CA VAL A 593 -12.76 36.86 41.88
C VAL A 593 -11.31 36.87 42.37
N ARG A 594 -11.01 36.02 43.35
CA ARG A 594 -9.66 35.88 43.91
C ARG A 594 -9.15 34.44 43.73
N LEU A 595 -7.92 34.30 43.23
CA LEU A 595 -7.19 33.04 43.16
C LEU A 595 -6.02 33.07 44.13
N GLU A 596 -5.98 32.11 45.04
CA GLU A 596 -4.95 31.93 46.06
C GLU A 596 -4.08 30.72 45.66
N TYR A 597 -2.81 30.98 45.40
CA TYR A 597 -1.75 30.00 45.17
C TYR A 597 -0.84 29.95 46.41
N PRO A 598 0.01 28.90 46.57
CA PRO A 598 0.92 28.81 47.72
C PRO A 598 1.86 30.01 47.89
N ASN A 599 2.23 30.68 46.79
CA ASN A 599 3.22 31.76 46.76
C ASN A 599 2.71 33.06 46.12
N ARG A 600 1.44 33.14 45.73
CA ARG A 600 0.86 34.32 45.07
C ARG A 600 -0.65 34.39 45.28
N THR A 601 -1.20 35.60 45.27
CA THR A 601 -2.65 35.82 45.21
C THR A 601 -2.95 36.74 44.03
N THR A 602 -3.93 36.35 43.22
CA THR A 602 -4.36 37.09 42.04
C THR A 602 -5.81 37.52 42.19
N HIS A 603 -6.11 38.78 41.93
CA HIS A 603 -7.46 39.34 41.92
C HIS A 603 -7.87 39.68 40.49
N TYR A 604 -9.05 39.25 40.07
CA TYR A 604 -9.68 39.56 38.79
C TYR A 604 -10.91 40.42 39.03
N TYR A 605 -11.02 41.54 38.31
CA TYR A 605 -12.09 42.52 38.45
C TYR A 605 -12.89 42.62 37.15
N TYR A 606 -14.21 42.54 37.27
CA TYR A 606 -15.16 42.47 36.16
C TYR A 606 -16.08 43.69 36.13
N ASP A 607 -16.62 43.99 34.95
CA ASP A 607 -17.71 44.96 34.79
C ASP A 607 -19.08 44.32 35.09
N ARG A 608 -20.15 45.14 35.06
CA ARG A 608 -21.52 44.67 35.30
C ARG A 608 -22.04 43.70 34.23
N ASN A 609 -21.39 43.65 33.07
CA ASN A 609 -21.74 42.77 31.95
C ASN A 609 -20.92 41.48 31.97
N GLY A 610 -20.06 41.26 32.98
CA GLY A 610 -19.22 40.07 33.11
C GLY A 610 -17.87 40.16 32.39
N GLY A 611 -17.55 41.29 31.74
CA GLY A 611 -16.28 41.49 31.05
C GLY A 611 -15.13 41.75 32.02
N LEU A 612 -13.96 41.15 31.78
CA LEU A 612 -12.77 41.34 32.62
C LEU A 612 -12.13 42.71 32.34
N ILE A 613 -12.14 43.60 33.32
CA ILE A 613 -11.56 44.95 33.21
C ILE A 613 -10.08 44.96 33.59
N LYS A 614 -9.72 44.29 34.69
CA LYS A 614 -8.34 44.27 35.16
C LYS A 614 -8.03 43.07 36.04
N TRP A 615 -6.75 42.74 36.17
CA TRP A 615 -6.28 41.79 37.17
C TRP A 615 -5.00 42.27 37.85
N VAL A 616 -4.79 41.84 39.09
CA VAL A 616 -3.65 42.22 39.93
C VAL A 616 -3.05 40.96 40.55
N SER A 617 -1.75 40.73 40.39
CA SER A 617 -1.01 39.61 40.99
C SER A 617 0.43 40.03 41.32
N ASN A 618 0.88 39.84 42.56
CA ASN A 618 2.28 40.02 42.98
C ASN A 618 2.98 41.30 42.42
N GLY A 619 2.35 42.47 42.56
CA GLY A 619 2.92 43.75 42.10
C GLY A 619 2.85 43.98 40.59
N ILE A 620 2.15 43.11 39.87
CA ILE A 620 1.76 43.27 38.46
C ILE A 620 0.28 43.61 38.41
N GLU A 621 -0.08 44.67 37.70
CA GLU A 621 -1.47 45.04 37.39
C GLU A 621 -1.64 45.17 35.88
N VAL A 622 -2.70 44.58 35.32
CA VAL A 622 -3.07 44.73 33.90
C VAL A 622 -4.47 45.30 33.82
N ILE A 623 -4.61 46.41 33.11
CA ILE A 623 -5.88 47.13 32.92
C ILE A 623 -6.22 47.14 31.43
N TYR A 624 -7.33 46.51 31.05
CA TYR A 624 -7.82 46.44 29.68
C TYR A 624 -8.59 47.71 29.31
N GLU A 625 -8.29 48.29 28.14
CA GLU A 625 -9.00 49.46 27.61
C GLU A 625 -10.43 49.10 27.19
N SER A 626 -10.60 47.92 26.59
CA SER A 626 -11.90 47.28 26.36
C SER A 626 -12.00 46.02 27.24
N PRO A 627 -13.04 45.85 28.07
CA PRO A 627 -13.18 44.64 28.88
C PRO A 627 -13.13 43.37 28.01
N ILE A 628 -12.41 42.34 28.45
CA ILE A 628 -12.41 41.04 27.77
C ILE A 628 -13.79 40.42 27.96
N PRO A 629 -14.54 40.14 26.88
CA PRO A 629 -15.94 39.75 26.98
C PRO A 629 -16.09 38.41 27.71
N GLU A 630 -17.19 38.26 28.44
CA GLU A 630 -17.62 36.97 28.96
C GLU A 630 -17.92 36.01 27.80
N GLU A 631 -17.83 34.70 28.08
CA GLU A 631 -18.25 33.67 27.14
C GLU A 631 -19.73 33.90 26.72
N PRO A 632 -20.07 33.80 25.43
CA PRO A 632 -21.41 34.15 24.94
C PRO A 632 -22.39 33.02 25.24
N TYR A 633 -22.86 32.91 26.49
CA TYR A 633 -23.84 31.89 26.88
C TYR A 633 -25.18 32.04 26.12
N PRO A 634 -25.93 30.93 25.88
CA PRO A 634 -25.53 29.55 26.11
C PRO A 634 -24.45 29.07 25.13
N LEU A 635 -23.55 28.21 25.59
CA LEU A 635 -22.53 27.55 24.78
C LEU A 635 -23.13 26.32 24.11
N THR A 636 -23.05 26.30 22.78
CA THR A 636 -23.52 25.23 21.90
C THR A 636 -22.40 24.88 20.94
N LYS A 637 -22.30 23.61 20.53
CA LYS A 637 -21.29 23.14 19.57
C LYS A 637 -21.30 24.00 18.30
N GLY A 638 -20.11 24.40 17.84
CA GLY A 638 -19.90 25.28 16.68
C GLY A 638 -20.02 26.78 16.98
N LYS A 639 -20.38 27.19 18.21
CA LYS A 639 -20.40 28.62 18.58
C LYS A 639 -18.99 29.14 18.75
N SER A 640 -18.66 30.23 18.06
CA SER A 640 -17.35 30.88 18.13
C SER A 640 -17.46 32.38 18.37
N TRP A 641 -16.42 32.96 18.97
CA TRP A 641 -16.31 34.39 19.22
C TRP A 641 -14.86 34.85 19.18
N ARG A 642 -14.67 36.14 18.93
CA ARG A 642 -13.36 36.78 18.86
C ARG A 642 -13.38 38.10 19.62
N TYR A 643 -12.25 38.45 20.20
CA TYR A 643 -12.09 39.72 20.90
C TYR A 643 -10.68 40.26 20.78
N ARG A 644 -10.56 41.57 20.95
CA ARG A 644 -9.29 42.29 20.92
C ARG A 644 -9.37 43.45 21.90
N SER A 645 -8.35 43.58 22.74
CA SER A 645 -8.25 44.68 23.71
C SER A 645 -6.82 45.15 23.85
N ASN A 646 -6.62 46.45 23.78
CA ASN A 646 -5.38 47.07 24.24
C ASN A 646 -5.38 47.07 25.77
N TYR A 647 -4.20 47.00 26.39
CA TYR A 647 -4.10 47.08 27.84
C TYR A 647 -2.88 47.87 28.30
N THR A 648 -2.94 48.30 29.55
CA THR A 648 -1.83 48.90 30.29
C THR A 648 -1.34 47.90 31.34
N LEU A 649 -0.11 47.42 31.18
CA LEU A 649 0.58 46.54 32.12
C LEU A 649 1.49 47.39 33.01
N ILE A 650 1.28 47.30 34.31
CA ILE A 650 2.04 47.98 35.36
C ILE A 650 2.86 46.91 36.08
N MET A 651 4.18 46.99 35.98
CA MET A 651 5.09 46.06 36.66
C MET A 651 6.31 46.84 37.17
N ASN A 652 6.66 46.67 38.44
CA ASN A 652 7.78 47.41 39.09
C ASN A 652 7.67 48.94 38.94
N ASN A 653 6.46 49.50 39.12
CA ASN A 653 6.15 50.93 38.95
C ASN A 653 6.46 51.49 37.55
N LYS A 654 6.46 50.65 36.51
CA LYS A 654 6.58 51.06 35.10
C LYS A 654 5.39 50.58 34.30
N GLU A 655 4.93 51.44 33.40
CA GLU A 655 3.81 51.16 32.51
C GLU A 655 4.30 50.68 31.15
N TYR A 656 3.61 49.67 30.63
CA TYR A 656 3.84 49.06 29.33
C TYR A 656 2.49 48.97 28.60
N LYS A 657 2.49 49.29 27.31
CA LYS A 657 1.29 49.14 26.47
C LYS A 657 1.37 47.80 25.73
N GLY A 658 0.26 47.09 25.72
CA GLY A 658 0.13 45.80 25.04
C GLY A 658 -1.23 45.61 24.39
N ILE A 659 -1.36 44.53 23.63
CA ILE A 659 -2.56 44.14 22.90
C ILE A 659 -2.79 42.66 23.12
N LEU A 660 -3.99 42.30 23.58
CA LEU A 660 -4.47 40.92 23.67
C LEU A 660 -5.53 40.69 22.58
N ALA A 661 -5.41 39.57 21.85
CA ALA A 661 -6.42 39.11 20.91
C ALA A 661 -6.73 37.63 21.17
N GLY A 662 -8.02 37.27 21.19
CA GLY A 662 -8.49 35.92 21.43
C GLY A 662 -9.49 35.45 20.38
N GLU A 663 -9.44 34.16 20.07
CA GLU A 663 -10.40 33.43 19.25
C GLU A 663 -10.75 32.12 19.95
N GLU A 664 -12.05 31.85 20.09
CA GLU A 664 -12.56 30.71 20.85
C GLU A 664 -13.73 30.04 20.12
N GLU A 665 -13.84 28.72 20.22
CA GLU A 665 -14.89 27.91 19.59
C GLU A 665 -15.28 26.71 20.45
N VAL A 666 -16.58 26.47 20.61
CA VAL A 666 -17.11 25.25 21.24
C VAL A 666 -16.97 24.07 20.28
N VAL A 667 -15.96 23.24 20.47
CA VAL A 667 -15.67 22.08 19.61
C VAL A 667 -16.51 20.85 19.97
N ASP A 668 -16.92 20.70 21.24
CA ASP A 668 -17.76 19.58 21.67
C ASP A 668 -18.49 19.82 23.00
N LEU A 669 -19.40 18.91 23.36
CA LEU A 669 -20.03 18.82 24.68
C LEU A 669 -19.74 17.45 25.30
N GLU A 670 -18.93 17.40 26.35
CA GLU A 670 -18.49 16.14 26.96
C GLU A 670 -18.56 16.17 28.50
N ASN A 671 -18.68 15.00 29.10
CA ASN A 671 -18.67 14.84 30.55
C ASN A 671 -17.22 14.79 31.05
N VAL A 672 -16.87 15.66 32.00
CA VAL A 672 -15.58 15.67 32.69
C VAL A 672 -15.78 15.14 34.10
N ILE A 673 -15.09 14.05 34.43
CA ILE A 673 -15.12 13.45 35.76
C ILE A 673 -14.02 14.07 36.61
N ILE A 674 -14.37 14.52 37.81
CA ILE A 674 -13.42 15.05 38.80
C ILE A 674 -13.44 14.25 40.11
N GLY A 675 -12.34 14.32 40.87
CA GLY A 675 -12.29 13.81 42.24
C GLY A 675 -12.63 12.31 42.38
N GLU A 676 -13.56 12.00 43.29
CA GLU A 676 -14.02 10.64 43.64
C GLU A 676 -15.17 10.13 42.73
N GLY A 677 -15.49 10.82 41.63
CA GLY A 677 -16.46 10.34 40.62
C GLY A 677 -17.58 11.32 40.23
N GLU A 678 -17.51 12.59 40.63
CA GLU A 678 -18.48 13.61 40.20
C GLU A 678 -18.25 13.97 38.73
N SER A 679 -19.33 13.96 37.92
CA SER A 679 -19.28 14.21 36.49
C SER A 679 -19.99 15.51 36.12
N TYR A 680 -19.29 16.41 35.45
CA TYR A 680 -19.86 17.65 34.92
C TYR A 680 -19.98 17.60 33.41
N LEU A 681 -21.19 17.82 32.88
CA LEU A 681 -21.35 18.09 31.46
C LEU A 681 -20.74 19.47 31.16
N CYS A 682 -19.77 19.50 30.25
CA CYS A 682 -18.98 20.69 29.93
C CYS A 682 -19.03 20.98 28.43
N ALA A 683 -19.00 22.27 28.09
CA ALA A 683 -18.60 22.72 26.76
C ALA A 683 -17.09 22.71 26.68
N LYS A 684 -16.55 21.95 25.72
CA LYS A 684 -15.13 21.95 25.37
C LYS A 684 -14.88 23.09 24.41
N VAL A 685 -14.23 24.14 24.90
CA VAL A 685 -13.92 25.35 24.14
C VAL A 685 -12.45 25.32 23.76
N MET A 686 -12.16 25.26 22.46
CA MET A 686 -10.82 25.47 21.92
C MET A 686 -10.55 26.96 21.87
N TYR A 687 -9.37 27.41 22.30
CA TYR A 687 -9.00 28.81 22.25
C TYR A 687 -7.57 29.05 21.75
N LYS A 688 -7.38 30.22 21.15
CA LYS A 688 -6.07 30.78 20.77
C LYS A 688 -5.99 32.23 21.21
N LEU A 689 -5.04 32.52 22.09
CA LEU A 689 -4.74 33.86 22.60
C LEU A 689 -3.39 34.33 22.09
N ILE A 690 -3.31 35.58 21.64
CA ILE A 690 -2.09 36.25 21.24
C ILE A 690 -1.98 37.52 22.08
N ASP A 691 -0.97 37.58 22.94
CA ASP A 691 -0.63 38.73 23.77
C ASP A 691 0.68 39.35 23.26
N LYS A 692 0.69 40.66 23.00
CA LYS A 692 1.86 41.40 22.49
C LYS A 692 2.12 42.66 23.29
N PHE A 693 3.35 42.86 23.76
CA PHE A 693 3.77 44.11 24.39
C PHE A 693 5.27 44.37 24.23
N MET A 694 5.66 45.65 24.34
CA MET A 694 7.06 46.06 24.26
C MET A 694 7.68 46.16 25.65
N ASN A 695 8.83 45.51 25.88
CA ASN A 695 9.58 45.61 27.14
C ASN A 695 11.06 45.90 26.89
N LYS A 696 11.56 47.06 27.37
CA LYS A 696 12.97 47.49 27.22
C LYS A 696 13.50 47.40 25.76
N GLY A 697 12.67 47.79 24.79
CA GLY A 697 13.03 47.77 23.36
C GLY A 697 12.96 46.40 22.69
N LYS A 698 12.45 45.37 23.37
CA LYS A 698 12.19 44.04 22.81
C LYS A 698 10.69 43.82 22.62
N ASP A 699 10.31 43.24 21.48
CA ASP A 699 8.94 42.79 21.21
C ASP A 699 8.73 41.45 21.93
N ILE A 700 7.76 41.40 22.85
CA ILE A 700 7.36 40.19 23.53
C ILE A 700 6.00 39.76 22.95
N THR A 701 5.96 38.58 22.36
CA THR A 701 4.73 37.95 21.87
C THR A 701 4.52 36.63 22.59
N ILE A 702 3.34 36.44 23.21
CA ILE A 702 2.95 35.20 23.88
C ILE A 702 1.77 34.63 23.10
N ILE A 703 1.92 33.40 22.62
CA ILE A 703 0.84 32.66 21.93
C ILE A 703 0.43 31.51 22.83
N THR A 704 -0.83 31.53 23.28
CA THR A 704 -1.40 30.43 24.09
C THR A 704 -2.48 29.73 23.29
N THR A 705 -2.37 28.41 23.16
CA THR A 705 -3.40 27.56 22.54
C THR A 705 -3.79 26.45 23.48
N GLY A 706 -5.09 26.20 23.62
CA GLY A 706 -5.57 25.21 24.58
C GLY A 706 -7.06 24.90 24.46
N TYR A 707 -7.52 24.10 25.41
CA TYR A 707 -8.92 23.76 25.61
C TYR A 707 -9.35 24.13 27.04
N SER A 708 -10.54 24.69 27.19
CA SER A 708 -11.23 24.84 28.47
C SER A 708 -12.52 24.02 28.48
N TRP A 709 -12.91 23.55 29.65
CA TRP A 709 -14.14 22.82 29.89
C TRP A 709 -14.98 23.58 30.88
N THR A 710 -16.08 24.16 30.39
CA THR A 710 -16.97 25.02 31.18
C THR A 710 -18.33 24.35 31.34
N SER A 711 -18.80 24.23 32.58
CA SER A 711 -20.08 23.62 32.94
C SER A 711 -21.06 24.65 33.52
N THR A 712 -22.36 24.45 33.31
CA THR A 712 -23.41 25.26 33.95
C THR A 712 -23.38 25.16 35.47
N GLU A 713 -23.00 24.00 36.01
CA GLU A 713 -23.06 23.79 37.45
C GLU A 713 -21.84 24.32 38.19
N ALA A 714 -20.67 24.29 37.54
CA ALA A 714 -19.38 24.54 38.18
C ALA A 714 -18.56 25.65 37.50
N GLY A 715 -19.01 26.25 36.40
CA GLY A 715 -18.17 27.11 35.55
C GLY A 715 -16.98 26.33 35.00
N LEU A 716 -15.78 26.93 34.99
CA LEU A 716 -14.55 26.24 34.61
C LEU A 716 -14.29 24.98 35.47
N VAL A 717 -14.21 23.82 34.83
CA VAL A 717 -13.94 22.50 35.42
C VAL A 717 -12.53 22.01 35.10
N LYS A 718 -12.09 22.19 33.85
CA LYS A 718 -10.76 21.76 33.39
C LYS A 718 -10.20 22.76 32.39
N GLU A 719 -8.90 22.92 32.33
CA GLU A 719 -8.19 23.72 31.33
C GLU A 719 -6.84 23.06 30.98
N GLU A 720 -6.50 22.98 29.70
CA GLU A 720 -5.22 22.47 29.22
C GLU A 720 -4.69 23.41 28.14
N ASN A 721 -3.47 23.93 28.31
CA ASN A 721 -2.89 24.83 27.33
C ASN A 721 -1.36 24.75 27.23
N ILE A 722 -0.87 25.30 26.12
CA ILE A 722 0.54 25.51 25.85
C ILE A 722 0.74 26.99 25.54
N SER A 723 1.60 27.66 26.32
CA SER A 723 2.00 29.04 26.07
C SER A 723 3.42 29.08 25.52
N LYS A 724 3.60 29.71 24.36
CA LYS A 724 4.88 29.94 23.69
C LYS A 724 5.27 31.41 23.78
N TYR A 725 6.45 31.68 24.31
CA TYR A 725 6.99 33.03 24.51
C TYR A 725 8.02 33.34 23.42
N TYR A 726 7.78 34.42 22.70
CA TYR A 726 8.65 34.93 21.65
C TYR A 726 9.24 36.27 22.07
N VAL A 727 10.54 36.45 21.85
CA VAL A 727 11.25 37.72 22.01
C VAL A 727 11.86 38.08 20.66
N ASN A 728 11.44 39.21 20.06
CA ASN A 728 11.81 39.61 18.70
C ASN A 728 11.62 38.46 17.70
N ASP A 729 10.42 37.87 17.69
CA ASP A 729 10.01 36.72 16.87
C ASP A 729 10.80 35.42 17.08
N THR A 730 11.70 35.36 18.07
CA THR A 730 12.43 34.13 18.43
C THR A 730 11.77 33.44 19.61
N LEU A 731 11.39 32.17 19.45
CA LEU A 731 10.85 31.36 20.55
C LEU A 731 11.93 31.18 21.63
N VAL A 732 11.64 31.64 22.85
CA VAL A 732 12.59 31.56 23.97
C VAL A 732 12.17 30.55 25.04
N TYR A 733 10.87 30.29 25.18
CA TYR A 733 10.34 29.43 26.24
C TYR A 733 8.96 28.89 25.85
N GLU A 734 8.69 27.65 26.22
CA GLU A 734 7.39 26.98 26.08
C GLU A 734 7.02 26.40 27.45
N VAL A 735 5.77 26.57 27.86
CA VAL A 735 5.24 26.01 29.11
C VAL A 735 3.93 25.31 28.84
N LYS A 736 3.75 24.12 29.43
CA LYS A 736 2.48 23.39 29.42
C LYS A 736 1.79 23.54 30.77
N ARG A 737 0.51 23.85 30.74
CA ARG A 737 -0.32 24.03 31.93
C ARG A 737 -1.59 23.19 31.84
N GLU A 738 -1.87 22.45 32.90
CA GLU A 738 -3.14 21.76 33.13
C GLU A 738 -3.75 22.29 34.43
N LEU A 739 -5.06 22.54 34.43
CA LEU A 739 -5.85 22.91 35.60
C LEU A 739 -7.05 21.96 35.68
N LEU A 740 -7.26 21.30 36.82
CA LEU A 740 -8.38 20.39 37.03
C LEU A 740 -9.09 20.67 38.35
N LEU A 741 -10.41 20.85 38.31
CA LEU A 741 -11.24 21.03 39.49
C LEU A 741 -11.20 19.78 40.37
N LYS A 742 -11.07 19.97 41.68
CA LYS A 742 -11.12 18.88 42.69
C LYS A 742 -12.38 18.92 43.54
N SER A 743 -12.84 20.10 43.91
CA SER A 743 -14.07 20.28 44.67
C SER A 743 -14.61 21.69 44.50
N ILE A 744 -15.92 21.83 44.65
CA ILE A 744 -16.64 23.10 44.69
C ILE A 744 -17.51 23.15 45.96
N LYS A 745 -17.47 24.27 46.68
CA LYS A 745 -18.34 24.57 47.81
C LYS A 745 -19.10 25.85 47.52
N LYS A 746 -20.39 25.73 47.21
CA LYS A 746 -21.33 26.86 47.11
C LYS A 746 -21.80 27.15 48.55
N ARG A 747 -21.50 28.35 49.06
CA ARG A 747 -21.94 28.77 50.40
C ARG A 747 -23.33 29.38 50.36
#